data_AF-A0A1Z9QJX8-F1
#
_entry.id   AF-A0A1Z9QJX8-F1
#
_cell.length_a   1.000
_cell.length_b   1.000
_cell.length_c   1.000
_cell.angle_alpha   90.00
_cell.angle_beta   90.00
_cell.angle_gamma   90.00
#
_symmetry.space_group_name_H-M   'P 1'
#
loop_
_entity.id
_entity.type
_entity.pdbx_description
1 polymer ?
#
loop_
_entity_poly.entity_id
_entity_poly.type
_entity_poly.pdbx_seq_one_letter_code
_entity_poly.pdbx_strand_id
1 'polypeptide(L)'
;MKSLTRRITLKLIALGGACLGLSRTIRGDDKLSTTDTAPLANSPDLDATVSWSNTHDRIWLSSRIWANPMEDWQVRDGAAECQTTGGNRNLHLITHQWTDPSGTAEMRVSLQKIGGQQKDAGAGFRIGTKSELNEYRSNCFASGGINAGVLEGQLVLGRKTGNKSVELANETTLRLLARGLGAQVELTLIAETSSGKKLDQLTTRVQSEAVLGNVSLVNNFDAKLKKGQGGRYRFKDWSATGNAFTVDESRQFGPILWSMYSLSDSRSDEGFVLKISALTGPLGKQDNQKIELQVKVDGNWKSLGHTALDTDAWTATFRIPHWNEKAVTPYRLVYRELKTDGVEEESIWSGMIKANPAGRPLRIGALTCQNHYGFPYEPVARNIVKLDPDLIYFSGDQLYESHGGYGLIRDPAEPAILNYLRKYYMFGWSFREAMRDRPTICIADDHDVFQGNIWGEGGAPMDVQTGGASSNGGYREPARMVNVVHKTNTAHHPDVHDPTPVQQGISVYYGDMVYGDVSFAILGDRQFKSGPQHVDTGSGRADHVKDQNFETSVLDKQGLHLLGVRQESFLKKWGKDWRGHKMKILLSQTVFAGVATHHGKYDGYLKADLDSGGWPQTPRDRAIDILRESKALHINGDQHLTSLSQYGVDRQRDSMWSFCTPAIAAGYPRWWRPDEVGMPHQKRPAHGLENTGEYLDGFGNMIYVYAVGNPEVGTKKNRYEKAHQKGSGFGLVTIDTEERTYQIDCFRFLIDATNGKLENQFAGWPVTIHQQENAGDNIIG
;
A
#
# COMPACT_ATOMS: atom_id res chain seq x y z
N MET A 1 -26.98 -18.23 -54.53
CA MET A 1 -25.58 -17.73 -54.44
C MET A 1 -25.30 -17.49 -52.96
N LYS A 2 -24.63 -18.41 -52.25
CA LYS A 2 -23.16 -18.53 -52.07
C LYS A 2 -22.60 -17.28 -51.36
N SER A 3 -21.86 -17.32 -50.25
CA SER A 3 -20.91 -18.35 -49.80
C SER A 3 -20.73 -18.43 -48.28
N LEU A 4 -20.46 -19.66 -47.84
CA LEU A 4 -19.93 -20.06 -46.55
C LEU A 4 -18.43 -19.69 -46.35
N THR A 5 -18.06 -19.53 -45.07
CA THR A 5 -16.81 -19.90 -44.37
C THR A 5 -15.42 -19.58 -44.96
N ARG A 6 -14.63 -18.88 -44.13
CA ARG A 6 -13.15 -18.85 -44.16
C ARG A 6 -12.55 -19.40 -42.84
N ARG A 7 -13.14 -20.46 -42.29
CA ARG A 7 -12.74 -21.06 -41.00
C ARG A 7 -12.47 -22.57 -41.01
N ILE A 8 -12.46 -23.23 -42.16
CA ILE A 8 -12.11 -24.67 -42.27
C ILE A 8 -11.42 -24.92 -43.60
N THR A 9 -10.16 -24.52 -43.76
CA THR A 9 -9.25 -25.13 -44.75
C THR A 9 -7.81 -24.79 -44.37
N LEU A 10 -7.25 -25.50 -43.39
CA LEU A 10 -5.81 -25.81 -43.28
C LEU A 10 -5.56 -26.44 -41.92
N LYS A 11 -4.90 -27.61 -41.95
CA LYS A 11 -4.40 -28.43 -40.84
C LYS A 11 -5.26 -29.61 -40.42
N LEU A 12 -5.51 -30.50 -41.38
CA LEU A 12 -5.43 -31.96 -41.21
C LEU A 12 -5.05 -32.58 -42.57
N ILE A 13 -3.75 -32.69 -42.85
CA ILE A 13 -3.19 -33.73 -43.73
C ILE A 13 -2.20 -34.51 -42.87
N ALA A 14 -2.68 -35.68 -42.49
CA ALA A 14 -1.96 -36.91 -42.11
C ALA A 14 -0.93 -37.30 -43.20
N LEU A 15 0.07 -38.16 -43.07
CA LEU A 15 0.58 -39.12 -42.09
C LEU A 15 1.92 -39.62 -42.72
N GLY A 16 2.88 -40.08 -41.92
CA GLY A 16 3.76 -41.20 -42.30
C GLY A 16 5.10 -40.90 -43.00
N GLY A 17 6.20 -41.39 -42.40
CA GLY A 17 7.51 -41.49 -43.05
C GLY A 17 8.67 -41.66 -42.05
N ALA A 18 8.85 -42.88 -41.54
CA ALA A 18 9.89 -43.28 -40.59
C ALA A 18 11.29 -43.35 -41.23
N CYS A 19 12.35 -43.19 -40.41
CA CYS A 19 13.39 -44.20 -40.12
C CYS A 19 14.80 -43.65 -39.76
N LEU A 20 15.35 -44.25 -38.69
CA LEU A 20 16.76 -44.57 -38.38
C LEU A 20 17.68 -43.54 -37.70
N GLY A 21 18.25 -43.95 -36.56
CA GLY A 21 19.45 -43.33 -35.97
C GLY A 21 19.78 -43.58 -34.49
N LEU A 22 19.90 -44.85 -34.04
CA LEU A 22 20.80 -45.39 -32.97
C LEU A 22 21.13 -44.51 -31.72
N SER A 23 20.58 -44.77 -30.53
CA SER A 23 21.04 -45.69 -29.46
C SER A 23 22.53 -45.63 -29.04
N ARG A 24 22.77 -45.23 -27.78
CA ARG A 24 23.76 -45.85 -26.88
C ARG A 24 23.20 -46.02 -25.47
N THR A 25 23.17 -47.28 -25.06
CA THR A 25 22.79 -47.89 -23.78
C THR A 25 23.95 -47.89 -22.78
N ILE A 26 23.63 -48.02 -21.48
CA ILE A 26 24.11 -49.01 -20.49
C ILE A 26 23.25 -48.72 -19.21
N ARG A 27 22.24 -49.51 -18.81
CA ARG A 27 22.14 -50.87 -18.19
C ARG A 27 22.58 -50.99 -16.72
N GLY A 28 21.63 -51.48 -15.92
CA GLY A 28 21.78 -52.22 -14.67
C GLY A 28 20.73 -51.78 -13.64
N ASP A 29 19.90 -52.61 -13.01
CA ASP A 29 19.48 -54.01 -13.16
C ASP A 29 18.15 -54.13 -12.39
N ASP A 30 17.29 -55.06 -12.82
CA ASP A 30 15.98 -55.36 -12.23
C ASP A 30 16.07 -55.95 -10.81
N LYS A 31 15.08 -55.64 -9.97
CA LYS A 31 14.48 -56.59 -9.01
C LYS A 31 13.08 -56.15 -8.58
N LEU A 32 12.08 -56.95 -8.96
CA LEU A 32 10.73 -56.91 -8.39
C LEU A 32 10.75 -57.33 -6.91
N SER A 33 10.03 -56.59 -6.06
CA SER A 33 9.48 -57.11 -4.79
C SER A 33 8.29 -56.27 -4.33
N THR A 34 7.19 -57.00 -4.16
CA THR A 34 5.95 -56.80 -3.40
C THR A 34 5.96 -55.77 -2.26
N THR A 35 4.79 -55.09 -2.14
CA THR A 35 4.14 -54.58 -0.91
C THR A 35 5.04 -54.26 0.27
N ASP A 36 5.19 -52.97 0.58
CA ASP A 36 4.97 -52.48 1.94
C ASP A 36 4.83 -50.96 1.97
N THR A 37 3.85 -50.53 2.76
CA THR A 37 3.67 -49.17 3.26
C THR A 37 4.98 -48.62 3.81
N ALA A 38 5.41 -47.46 3.32
CA ALA A 38 6.57 -46.73 3.83
C ALA A 38 6.34 -45.22 3.67
N PRO A 39 6.95 -44.38 4.52
CA PRO A 39 6.20 -43.65 5.54
C PRO A 39 6.04 -42.17 5.18
N LEU A 40 5.01 -41.55 5.78
CA LEU A 40 4.91 -40.10 5.99
C LEU A 40 6.27 -39.55 6.45
N ALA A 41 7.01 -38.93 5.54
CA ALA A 41 8.27 -38.28 5.83
C ALA A 41 8.00 -36.79 6.14
N ASN A 42 7.78 -36.54 7.43
CA ASN A 42 8.21 -35.36 8.19
C ASN A 42 8.13 -33.99 7.47
N SER A 43 6.95 -33.41 7.45
CA SER A 43 6.79 -32.09 8.09
C SER A 43 5.80 -32.32 9.24
N PRO A 44 6.06 -31.86 10.48
CA PRO A 44 5.08 -31.99 11.53
C PRO A 44 3.83 -31.22 11.10
N ASP A 45 2.75 -31.97 10.86
CA ASP A 45 1.39 -31.52 10.52
C ASP A 45 0.72 -30.84 11.74
N LEU A 46 1.51 -30.10 12.54
CA LEU A 46 1.13 -29.65 13.87
C LEU A 46 0.26 -28.40 13.87
N ASP A 47 -0.06 -27.80 12.70
CA ASP A 47 -0.81 -26.54 12.69
C ASP A 47 -1.54 -26.26 11.36
N ALA A 48 -2.01 -27.31 10.66
CA ALA A 48 -2.80 -27.18 9.43
C ALA A 48 -4.24 -26.64 9.65
N THR A 49 -4.58 -26.32 10.89
CA THR A 49 -5.91 -25.87 11.32
C THR A 49 -5.84 -24.45 11.88
N VAL A 50 -6.66 -23.56 11.35
CA VAL A 50 -6.98 -22.27 11.96
C VAL A 50 -8.17 -22.48 12.89
N SER A 51 -7.93 -22.44 14.20
CA SER A 51 -8.97 -22.45 15.22
C SER A 51 -9.03 -21.11 15.94
N TRP A 52 -10.25 -20.75 16.35
CA TRP A 52 -10.54 -19.54 17.13
C TRP A 52 -11.03 -19.88 18.54
N SER A 53 -11.13 -21.17 18.90
CA SER A 53 -11.73 -21.65 20.16
C SER A 53 -11.12 -21.00 21.41
N ASN A 54 -9.80 -20.78 21.38
CA ASN A 54 -9.05 -20.22 22.50
C ASN A 54 -8.73 -18.72 22.33
N THR A 55 -9.35 -18.04 21.36
CA THR A 55 -9.13 -16.62 21.07
C THR A 55 -10.24 -15.77 21.69
N HIS A 56 -9.88 -14.67 22.36
CA HIS A 56 -10.85 -13.70 22.87
C HIS A 56 -11.63 -13.02 21.75
N ASP A 57 -12.85 -12.54 22.07
CA ASP A 57 -13.68 -11.80 21.13
C ASP A 57 -12.98 -10.52 20.64
N ARG A 58 -12.77 -10.43 19.32
CA ARG A 58 -12.03 -9.34 18.67
C ARG A 58 -12.27 -9.28 17.17
N ILE A 59 -11.83 -8.21 16.51
CA ILE A 59 -11.92 -8.08 15.04
C ILE A 59 -10.81 -8.87 14.34
N TRP A 60 -9.58 -8.79 14.85
CA TRP A 60 -8.42 -9.47 14.26
C TRP A 60 -8.50 -10.99 14.39
N LEU A 61 -8.66 -11.70 13.27
CA LEU A 61 -8.95 -13.14 13.30
C LEU A 61 -7.73 -14.03 13.58
N SER A 62 -6.64 -13.87 12.82
CA SER A 62 -5.45 -14.73 12.87
C SER A 62 -4.35 -14.17 11.98
N SER A 63 -3.09 -14.42 12.33
CA SER A 63 -1.93 -14.10 11.47
C SER A 63 -1.93 -14.85 10.13
N ARG A 64 -2.65 -15.98 10.03
CA ARG A 64 -2.73 -16.81 8.82
C ARG A 64 -3.86 -16.40 7.87
N ILE A 65 -4.69 -15.42 8.26
CA ILE A 65 -5.92 -15.07 7.56
C ILE A 65 -5.89 -13.63 7.06
N TRP A 66 -6.22 -13.44 5.78
CA TRP A 66 -6.63 -12.13 5.28
C TRP A 66 -8.16 -12.07 5.13
N ALA A 67 -8.78 -11.13 5.83
CA ALA A 67 -10.23 -10.95 5.86
C ALA A 67 -10.68 -9.86 4.90
N ASN A 68 -11.70 -10.18 4.10
CA ASN A 68 -12.22 -9.33 3.04
C ASN A 68 -13.72 -9.03 3.23
N PRO A 69 -14.08 -7.80 3.61
CA PRO A 69 -13.21 -6.85 4.31
C PRO A 69 -13.17 -7.16 5.81
N MET A 70 -12.01 -7.01 6.45
CA MET A 70 -11.78 -7.19 7.89
C MET A 70 -12.88 -6.60 8.78
N GLU A 71 -13.35 -5.38 8.50
CA GLU A 71 -14.39 -4.71 9.29
C GLU A 71 -15.76 -5.40 9.31
N ASP A 72 -16.00 -6.39 8.45
CA ASP A 72 -17.23 -7.19 8.44
C ASP A 72 -17.06 -8.54 9.18
N TRP A 73 -15.90 -8.83 9.77
CA TRP A 73 -15.57 -10.09 10.45
C TRP A 73 -15.14 -9.88 11.91
N GLN A 74 -15.41 -10.87 12.75
CA GLN A 74 -14.93 -10.91 14.14
C GLN A 74 -14.72 -12.34 14.61
N VAL A 75 -13.84 -12.54 15.59
CA VAL A 75 -13.90 -13.69 16.48
C VAL A 75 -15.01 -13.44 17.49
N ARG A 76 -15.92 -14.41 17.62
CA ARG A 76 -16.97 -14.41 18.62
C ARG A 76 -17.27 -15.82 19.11
N ASP A 77 -17.24 -16.02 20.43
CA ASP A 77 -17.53 -17.31 21.07
C ASP A 77 -16.77 -18.47 20.41
N GLY A 78 -15.47 -18.27 20.15
CA GLY A 78 -14.60 -19.29 19.57
C GLY A 78 -14.77 -19.55 18.06
N ALA A 79 -15.39 -18.64 17.31
CA ALA A 79 -15.57 -18.79 15.85
C ALA A 79 -15.35 -17.48 15.09
N ALA A 80 -14.97 -17.58 13.81
CA ALA A 80 -15.00 -16.44 12.90
C ALA A 80 -16.43 -16.19 12.41
N GLU A 81 -17.01 -15.06 12.80
CA GLU A 81 -18.37 -14.62 12.49
C GLU A 81 -18.37 -13.49 11.46
N CYS A 82 -19.15 -13.63 10.39
CA CYS A 82 -19.43 -12.52 9.49
C CYS A 82 -20.60 -11.70 10.02
N GLN A 83 -20.36 -10.42 10.29
CA GLN A 83 -21.35 -9.51 10.85
C GLN A 83 -22.31 -8.96 9.80
N THR A 84 -21.96 -9.05 8.52
CA THR A 84 -22.74 -8.48 7.42
C THR A 84 -23.49 -9.52 6.59
N THR A 85 -24.57 -9.08 5.96
CA THR A 85 -25.36 -9.83 4.97
C THR A 85 -24.99 -9.48 3.53
N GLY A 86 -23.89 -8.74 3.32
CA GLY A 86 -23.36 -8.43 1.99
C GLY A 86 -22.73 -9.64 1.30
N GLY A 87 -22.62 -9.56 -0.03
CA GLY A 87 -22.00 -10.57 -0.87
C GLY A 87 -20.48 -10.65 -0.78
N ASN A 88 -19.94 -11.81 -1.16
CA ASN A 88 -18.52 -12.08 -1.37
C ASN A 88 -17.60 -11.66 -0.22
N ARG A 89 -18.04 -11.93 1.01
CA ARG A 89 -17.17 -11.81 2.18
C ARG A 89 -16.35 -13.06 2.28
N ASN A 90 -15.03 -12.92 2.41
CA ASN A 90 -14.17 -14.09 2.40
C ASN A 90 -12.97 -13.97 3.34
N LEU A 91 -12.46 -15.12 3.75
CA LEU A 91 -11.27 -15.29 4.58
C LEU A 91 -10.27 -16.13 3.78
N HIS A 92 -9.18 -15.51 3.31
CA HIS A 92 -8.11 -16.23 2.62
C HIS A 92 -7.10 -16.80 3.61
N LEU A 93 -6.71 -18.06 3.43
CA LEU A 93 -5.61 -18.68 4.17
C LEU A 93 -4.30 -18.35 3.44
N ILE A 94 -3.61 -17.31 3.88
CA ILE A 94 -2.50 -16.72 3.13
C ILE A 94 -1.21 -17.55 3.20
N THR A 95 -1.13 -18.49 4.15
CA THR A 95 -0.03 -19.46 4.26
C THR A 95 -0.19 -20.65 3.32
N HIS A 96 -1.35 -20.85 2.70
CA HIS A 96 -1.64 -22.01 1.85
C HIS A 96 -2.05 -21.59 0.43
N GLN A 97 -1.37 -22.17 -0.57
CA GLN A 97 -1.78 -22.07 -1.97
C GLN A 97 -1.83 -23.45 -2.60
N TRP A 98 -2.86 -23.70 -3.40
CA TRP A 98 -2.91 -24.90 -4.23
C TRP A 98 -2.01 -24.70 -5.44
N THR A 99 -0.91 -25.46 -5.50
CA THR A 99 0.13 -25.33 -6.52
C THR A 99 0.37 -26.59 -7.33
N ASP A 100 0.06 -27.77 -6.76
CA ASP A 100 0.17 -29.04 -7.45
C ASP A 100 -1.22 -29.67 -7.65
N PRO A 101 -1.77 -29.66 -8.87
CA PRO A 101 -3.07 -30.25 -9.15
C PRO A 101 -3.02 -31.78 -9.26
N SER A 102 -1.84 -32.40 -9.29
CA SER A 102 -1.69 -33.86 -9.30
C SER A 102 -1.80 -34.48 -7.90
N GLY A 103 -1.51 -33.68 -6.87
CA GLY A 103 -1.58 -34.07 -5.47
C GLY A 103 -3.02 -34.31 -4.96
N THR A 104 -3.08 -34.76 -3.71
CA THR A 104 -4.33 -34.87 -2.94
C THR A 104 -4.48 -33.66 -2.03
N ALA A 105 -5.71 -33.21 -1.85
CA ALA A 105 -6.05 -32.14 -0.90
C ALA A 105 -7.26 -32.53 -0.05
N GLU A 106 -7.26 -32.15 1.22
CA GLU A 106 -8.44 -32.17 2.08
C GLU A 106 -8.60 -30.80 2.76
N MET A 107 -9.80 -30.22 2.66
CA MET A 107 -10.18 -29.04 3.44
C MET A 107 -11.39 -29.37 4.30
N ARG A 108 -11.40 -28.91 5.55
CA ARG A 108 -12.49 -29.12 6.50
C ARG A 108 -12.84 -27.83 7.22
N VAL A 109 -14.13 -27.58 7.48
CA VAL A 109 -14.60 -26.46 8.29
C VAL A 109 -15.96 -26.78 8.91
N SER A 110 -16.20 -26.31 10.13
CA SER A 110 -17.53 -26.29 10.71
C SER A 110 -18.25 -24.99 10.34
N LEU A 111 -19.47 -25.10 9.84
CA LEU A 111 -20.29 -24.01 9.32
C LEU A 111 -21.63 -23.94 10.05
N GLN A 112 -22.07 -22.73 10.40
CA GLN A 112 -23.40 -22.47 10.94
C GLN A 112 -23.96 -21.15 10.40
N LYS A 113 -25.26 -21.13 10.08
CA LYS A 113 -25.99 -19.90 9.77
C LYS A 113 -26.55 -19.32 11.07
N ILE A 114 -26.15 -18.09 11.39
CA ILE A 114 -26.51 -17.40 12.65
C ILE A 114 -27.51 -16.27 12.46
N GLY A 115 -27.93 -15.99 11.23
CA GLY A 115 -28.97 -15.01 10.93
C GLY A 115 -28.93 -14.52 9.48
N GLY A 116 -29.56 -13.37 9.24
CA GLY A 116 -29.70 -12.76 7.91
C GLY A 116 -31.09 -12.99 7.31
N GLN A 117 -31.25 -12.62 6.04
CA GLN A 117 -32.54 -12.66 5.34
C GLN A 117 -32.82 -14.02 4.65
N GLN A 118 -34.02 -14.14 4.09
CA GLN A 118 -34.53 -15.35 3.42
C GLN A 118 -33.68 -15.82 2.23
N LYS A 119 -33.02 -14.91 1.50
CA LYS A 119 -32.15 -15.31 0.39
C LYS A 119 -30.85 -15.89 0.93
N ASP A 120 -30.81 -17.21 1.04
CA ASP A 120 -29.61 -17.99 1.39
C ASP A 120 -28.64 -17.95 0.20
N ALA A 121 -27.76 -16.94 0.19
CA ALA A 121 -26.75 -16.75 -0.84
C ALA A 121 -25.49 -17.64 -0.64
N GLY A 122 -25.57 -18.59 0.29
CA GLY A 122 -24.63 -19.69 0.46
C GLY A 122 -23.31 -19.36 1.15
N ALA A 123 -22.70 -20.38 1.72
CA ALA A 123 -21.42 -20.30 2.42
C ALA A 123 -20.63 -21.61 2.33
N GLY A 124 -19.31 -21.53 2.46
CA GLY A 124 -18.41 -22.68 2.40
C GLY A 124 -17.03 -22.29 1.87
N PHE A 125 -16.39 -23.17 1.12
CA PHE A 125 -15.08 -22.95 0.53
C PHE A 125 -15.16 -22.25 -0.84
N ARG A 126 -14.08 -21.58 -1.19
CA ARG A 126 -13.71 -21.22 -2.55
C ARG A 126 -12.26 -21.60 -2.81
N ILE A 127 -12.01 -22.32 -3.89
CA ILE A 127 -10.66 -22.77 -4.27
C ILE A 127 -10.28 -22.27 -5.65
N GLY A 128 -8.97 -22.18 -5.92
CA GLY A 128 -8.45 -21.77 -7.23
C GLY A 128 -8.66 -20.28 -7.55
N THR A 129 -8.70 -19.43 -6.52
CA THR A 129 -8.76 -17.97 -6.73
C THR A 129 -7.38 -17.45 -7.09
N LYS A 130 -7.22 -16.92 -8.31
CA LYS A 130 -5.95 -16.33 -8.77
C LYS A 130 -6.14 -15.08 -9.62
N SER A 131 -5.23 -14.14 -9.45
CA SER A 131 -5.06 -12.97 -10.32
C SER A 131 -4.17 -13.33 -11.51
N GLU A 132 -3.95 -12.36 -12.41
CA GLU A 132 -2.99 -12.49 -13.51
C GLU A 132 -1.52 -12.53 -13.05
N LEU A 133 -1.24 -12.14 -11.80
CA LEU A 133 0.08 -12.29 -11.19
C LEU A 133 0.27 -13.67 -10.55
N ASN A 134 -0.84 -14.34 -10.21
CA ASN A 134 -0.86 -15.59 -9.45
C ASN A 134 0.03 -15.56 -8.20
N GLU A 135 -0.04 -14.46 -7.45
CA GLU A 135 0.74 -14.23 -6.24
C GLU A 135 -0.23 -14.15 -5.04
N TYR A 136 0.14 -14.72 -3.90
CA TYR A 136 -0.80 -14.98 -2.79
C TYR A 136 -1.52 -13.73 -2.24
N ARG A 137 -0.86 -12.57 -2.19
CA ARG A 137 -1.49 -11.30 -1.77
C ARG A 137 -2.44 -10.80 -2.85
N SER A 138 -1.98 -10.74 -4.10
CA SER A 138 -2.80 -10.28 -5.23
C SER A 138 -4.06 -11.13 -5.42
N ASN A 139 -3.95 -12.44 -5.13
CA ASN A 139 -5.02 -13.41 -5.25
C ASN A 139 -6.13 -13.18 -4.22
N CYS A 140 -5.86 -12.55 -3.07
CA CYS A 140 -6.88 -12.19 -2.08
C CYS A 140 -7.95 -11.23 -2.62
N PHE A 141 -7.69 -10.52 -3.73
CA PHE A 141 -8.63 -9.58 -4.32
C PHE A 141 -9.08 -10.00 -5.73
N ALA A 142 -8.69 -11.20 -6.16
CA ALA A 142 -9.08 -11.71 -7.47
C ALA A 142 -10.54 -12.18 -7.47
N SER A 143 -11.15 -12.11 -8.65
CA SER A 143 -12.46 -12.70 -8.89
C SER A 143 -12.32 -14.15 -9.37
N GLY A 144 -13.41 -14.93 -9.28
CA GLY A 144 -13.44 -16.30 -9.74
C GLY A 144 -13.10 -17.33 -8.65
N GLY A 145 -12.69 -18.52 -9.07
CA GLY A 145 -12.57 -19.70 -8.20
C GLY A 145 -13.80 -20.60 -8.25
N ILE A 146 -13.69 -21.78 -7.66
CA ILE A 146 -14.73 -22.80 -7.58
C ILE A 146 -15.35 -22.74 -6.18
N ASN A 147 -16.64 -22.40 -6.09
CA ASN A 147 -17.38 -22.46 -4.84
C ASN A 147 -17.71 -23.92 -4.48
N ALA A 148 -17.55 -24.27 -3.22
CA ALA A 148 -17.88 -25.57 -2.66
C ALA A 148 -18.49 -25.39 -1.26
N GLY A 149 -19.81 -25.55 -1.12
CA GLY A 149 -20.48 -25.30 0.15
C GLY A 149 -21.96 -25.60 0.12
N VAL A 150 -22.72 -24.86 0.92
CA VAL A 150 -24.19 -24.92 0.93
C VAL A 150 -24.73 -23.64 0.32
N LEU A 151 -25.71 -23.73 -0.56
CA LEU A 151 -26.43 -22.62 -1.17
C LEU A 151 -27.91 -22.99 -1.24
N GLU A 152 -28.79 -22.12 -0.77
CA GLU A 152 -30.24 -22.38 -0.72
C GLU A 152 -30.58 -23.74 -0.08
N GLY A 153 -29.91 -24.07 1.02
CA GLY A 153 -30.09 -25.35 1.73
C GLY A 153 -29.62 -26.60 0.97
N GLN A 154 -28.86 -26.48 -0.13
CA GLN A 154 -28.34 -27.62 -0.88
C GLN A 154 -26.82 -27.55 -1.02
N LEU A 155 -26.15 -28.71 -1.10
CA LEU A 155 -24.73 -28.73 -1.45
C LEU A 155 -24.51 -28.16 -2.86
N VAL A 156 -23.47 -27.37 -3.04
CA VAL A 156 -23.00 -26.88 -4.34
C VAL A 156 -21.51 -27.13 -4.50
N LEU A 157 -21.10 -27.58 -5.67
CA LEU A 157 -19.69 -27.78 -6.04
C LEU A 157 -19.48 -27.35 -7.49
N GLY A 158 -18.97 -26.14 -7.66
CA GLY A 158 -18.89 -25.46 -8.96
C GLY A 158 -20.28 -25.23 -9.55
N ARG A 159 -20.60 -25.95 -10.64
CA ARG A 159 -21.90 -25.86 -11.33
C ARG A 159 -22.88 -26.97 -10.93
N LYS A 160 -22.47 -27.90 -10.06
CA LYS A 160 -23.34 -28.97 -9.60
C LYS A 160 -24.04 -28.57 -8.31
N THR A 161 -25.27 -29.05 -8.16
CA THR A 161 -26.08 -28.90 -6.95
C THR A 161 -26.52 -30.28 -6.48
N GLY A 162 -26.51 -30.49 -5.16
CA GLY A 162 -27.00 -31.68 -4.49
C GLY A 162 -28.53 -31.76 -4.54
N ASN A 163 -29.07 -32.88 -4.07
CA ASN A 163 -30.50 -33.15 -4.10
C ASN A 163 -31.13 -33.34 -2.71
N LYS A 164 -30.32 -33.23 -1.64
CA LYS A 164 -30.79 -33.32 -0.25
C LYS A 164 -30.72 -31.95 0.42
N SER A 165 -31.65 -31.73 1.36
CA SER A 165 -31.59 -30.55 2.23
C SER A 165 -30.44 -30.67 3.23
N VAL A 166 -29.70 -29.57 3.39
CA VAL A 166 -28.63 -29.37 4.36
C VAL A 166 -28.98 -28.13 5.18
N GLU A 167 -29.56 -28.36 6.35
CA GLU A 167 -29.96 -27.30 7.27
C GLU A 167 -28.75 -26.76 8.05
N LEU A 168 -28.49 -25.46 7.96
CA LEU A 168 -27.38 -24.79 8.66
C LEU A 168 -27.79 -24.14 9.99
N ALA A 169 -28.98 -24.46 10.52
CA ALA A 169 -29.42 -23.97 11.83
C ALA A 169 -28.51 -24.49 12.96
N ASN A 170 -28.08 -25.75 12.83
CA ASN A 170 -27.09 -26.40 13.69
C ASN A 170 -25.73 -26.43 12.99
N GLU A 171 -24.68 -26.66 13.78
CA GLU A 171 -23.32 -26.81 13.26
C GLU A 171 -23.23 -28.00 12.28
N THR A 172 -22.75 -27.72 11.07
CA THR A 172 -22.55 -28.69 9.99
C THR A 172 -21.10 -28.66 9.56
N THR A 173 -20.43 -29.81 9.54
CA THR A 173 -19.07 -29.93 9.04
C THR A 173 -19.10 -30.12 7.52
N LEU A 174 -18.34 -29.28 6.81
CA LEU A 174 -18.06 -29.45 5.39
C LEU A 174 -16.66 -30.04 5.21
N ARG A 175 -16.53 -31.04 4.34
CA ARG A 175 -15.26 -31.64 3.94
C ARG A 175 -15.14 -31.66 2.42
N LEU A 176 -14.08 -31.07 1.89
CA LEU A 176 -13.75 -31.06 0.47
C LEU A 176 -12.50 -31.92 0.24
N LEU A 177 -12.66 -33.01 -0.49
CA LEU A 177 -11.59 -33.92 -0.89
C LEU A 177 -11.24 -33.70 -2.36
N ALA A 178 -9.95 -33.80 -2.68
CA ALA A 178 -9.47 -33.67 -4.04
C ALA A 178 -8.44 -34.73 -4.39
N ARG A 179 -8.51 -35.20 -5.64
CA ARG A 179 -7.56 -36.15 -6.21
C ARG A 179 -7.25 -35.81 -7.66
N GLY A 180 -5.97 -35.68 -7.98
CA GLY A 180 -5.50 -35.51 -9.36
C GLY A 180 -5.83 -36.71 -10.25
N LEU A 181 -6.30 -36.43 -11.47
CA LEU A 181 -6.61 -37.38 -12.54
C LEU A 181 -5.99 -36.90 -13.86
N GLY A 182 -4.71 -36.51 -13.82
CA GLY A 182 -3.98 -35.96 -14.97
C GLY A 182 -4.45 -34.56 -15.34
N ALA A 183 -5.16 -34.42 -16.46
CA ALA A 183 -5.68 -33.13 -16.95
C ALA A 183 -6.88 -32.60 -16.14
N GLN A 184 -7.41 -33.42 -15.23
CA GLN A 184 -8.54 -33.06 -14.38
C GLN A 184 -8.22 -33.33 -12.92
N VAL A 185 -8.96 -32.65 -12.03
CA VAL A 185 -9.02 -32.93 -10.60
C VAL A 185 -10.44 -33.35 -10.27
N GLU A 186 -10.58 -34.49 -9.59
CA GLU A 186 -11.84 -34.91 -9.01
C GLU A 186 -12.01 -34.28 -7.64
N LEU A 187 -13.10 -33.54 -7.45
CA LEU A 187 -13.47 -32.87 -6.21
C LEU A 187 -14.70 -33.55 -5.63
N THR A 188 -14.68 -33.84 -4.34
CA THR A 188 -15.82 -34.39 -3.59
C THR A 188 -16.10 -33.55 -2.36
N LEU A 189 -17.29 -32.93 -2.31
CA LEU A 189 -17.78 -32.18 -1.16
C LEU A 189 -18.75 -33.05 -0.36
N ILE A 190 -18.56 -33.09 0.96
CA ILE A 190 -19.38 -33.85 1.90
C ILE A 190 -19.88 -32.90 2.98
N ALA A 191 -21.17 -32.97 3.32
CA ALA A 191 -21.74 -32.34 4.51
C ALA A 191 -22.06 -33.39 5.56
N GLU A 192 -21.67 -33.13 6.81
CA GLU A 192 -21.82 -34.02 7.96
C GLU A 192 -22.41 -33.25 9.15
N THR A 193 -23.20 -33.93 9.99
CA THR A 193 -23.56 -33.39 11.31
C THR A 193 -22.33 -33.29 12.20
N SER A 194 -22.42 -32.55 13.31
CA SER A 194 -21.38 -32.54 14.35
C SER A 194 -21.02 -33.92 14.90
N SER A 195 -21.95 -34.89 14.84
CA SER A 195 -21.73 -36.30 15.21
C SER A 195 -21.11 -37.16 14.11
N GLY A 196 -20.76 -36.58 12.94
CA GLY A 196 -20.16 -37.28 11.81
C GLY A 196 -21.15 -38.02 10.89
N LYS A 197 -22.47 -37.83 11.08
CA LYS A 197 -23.47 -38.43 10.18
C LYS A 197 -23.50 -37.67 8.86
N LYS A 198 -23.21 -38.35 7.76
CA LYS A 198 -23.30 -37.78 6.40
C LYS A 198 -24.73 -37.33 6.06
N LEU A 199 -24.88 -36.06 5.72
CA LEU A 199 -26.12 -35.43 5.25
C LEU A 199 -26.25 -35.57 3.73
N ASP A 200 -25.24 -35.08 3.01
CA ASP A 200 -25.19 -35.14 1.54
C ASP A 200 -23.74 -35.21 1.02
N GLN A 201 -23.57 -35.56 -0.25
CA GLN A 201 -22.28 -35.62 -0.93
C GLN A 201 -22.42 -35.29 -2.41
N LEU A 202 -21.45 -34.54 -2.95
CA LEU A 202 -21.41 -34.13 -4.34
C LEU A 202 -20.01 -34.32 -4.91
N THR A 203 -19.90 -34.95 -6.07
CA THR A 203 -18.61 -35.15 -6.77
C THR A 203 -18.65 -34.52 -8.16
N THR A 204 -17.57 -33.84 -8.53
CA THR A 204 -17.38 -33.27 -9.88
C THR A 204 -15.93 -33.38 -10.33
N ARG A 205 -15.70 -33.17 -11.62
CA ARG A 205 -14.36 -33.05 -12.20
C ARG A 205 -14.17 -31.67 -12.78
N VAL A 206 -13.02 -31.08 -12.53
CA VAL A 206 -12.62 -29.76 -13.05
C VAL A 206 -11.27 -29.88 -13.75
N GLN A 207 -10.93 -28.91 -14.59
CA GLN A 207 -9.60 -28.85 -15.21
C GLN A 207 -8.55 -28.57 -14.13
N SER A 208 -7.36 -29.17 -14.26
CA SER A 208 -6.26 -29.00 -13.30
C SER A 208 -5.88 -27.54 -13.06
N GLU A 209 -5.92 -26.71 -14.11
CA GLU A 209 -5.64 -25.28 -14.02
C GLU A 209 -6.65 -24.51 -13.14
N ALA A 210 -7.87 -25.03 -12.96
CA ALA A 210 -8.96 -24.35 -12.26
C ALA A 210 -8.86 -24.42 -10.74
N VAL A 211 -8.04 -25.33 -10.18
CA VAL A 211 -7.84 -25.45 -8.72
C VAL A 211 -6.63 -24.64 -8.23
N LEU A 212 -5.77 -24.18 -9.14
CA LEU A 212 -4.54 -23.46 -8.77
C LEU A 212 -4.84 -22.05 -8.24
N GLY A 213 -4.18 -21.68 -7.14
CA GLY A 213 -4.31 -20.37 -6.51
C GLY A 213 -4.64 -20.44 -5.02
N ASN A 214 -5.21 -19.35 -4.49
CA ASN A 214 -5.59 -19.28 -3.09
C ASN A 214 -6.84 -20.11 -2.80
N VAL A 215 -6.96 -20.50 -1.53
CA VAL A 215 -8.18 -21.06 -0.94
C VAL A 215 -8.77 -20.10 0.09
N SER A 216 -10.09 -20.09 0.22
CA SER A 216 -10.80 -19.23 1.16
C SER A 216 -12.09 -19.85 1.69
N LEU A 217 -12.54 -19.33 2.83
CA LEU A 217 -13.92 -19.45 3.29
C LEU A 217 -14.72 -18.26 2.76
N VAL A 218 -15.99 -18.47 2.40
CA VAL A 218 -16.85 -17.44 1.82
C VAL A 218 -18.21 -17.41 2.52
N ASN A 219 -18.64 -16.21 2.88
CA ASN A 219 -19.98 -15.87 3.35
C ASN A 219 -20.70 -15.11 2.21
N ASN A 220 -21.81 -15.67 1.74
CA ASN A 220 -22.59 -15.22 0.59
C ASN A 220 -21.77 -15.28 -0.72
N PHE A 221 -21.86 -16.39 -1.46
CA PHE A 221 -21.06 -16.63 -2.68
C PHE A 221 -21.28 -15.59 -3.79
N ASP A 222 -22.50 -15.02 -3.89
CA ASP A 222 -22.86 -14.02 -4.90
C ASP A 222 -22.25 -12.65 -4.58
N ALA A 223 -21.30 -12.21 -5.41
CA ALA A 223 -20.63 -10.91 -5.27
C ALA A 223 -21.53 -9.70 -5.56
N LYS A 224 -22.65 -9.89 -6.26
CA LYS A 224 -23.60 -8.80 -6.57
C LYS A 224 -24.61 -8.56 -5.45
N LEU A 225 -24.61 -9.42 -4.43
CA LEU A 225 -25.54 -9.34 -3.31
C LEU A 225 -25.26 -8.10 -2.46
N LYS A 226 -26.28 -7.26 -2.29
CA LYS A 226 -26.18 -6.03 -1.50
C LYS A 226 -26.29 -6.33 0.00
N LYS A 227 -25.73 -5.45 0.84
CA LYS A 227 -25.97 -5.48 2.29
C LYS A 227 -27.48 -5.46 2.55
N GLY A 228 -27.94 -6.29 3.47
CA GLY A 228 -29.34 -6.50 3.80
C GLY A 228 -30.01 -7.68 3.09
N GLN A 229 -29.34 -8.40 2.19
CA GLN A 229 -29.99 -9.45 1.38
C GLN A 229 -29.55 -10.88 1.70
N GLY A 230 -28.31 -11.09 2.14
CA GLY A 230 -27.75 -12.42 2.39
C GLY A 230 -27.92 -12.97 3.80
N GLY A 231 -27.25 -14.09 4.03
CA GLY A 231 -27.09 -14.70 5.34
C GLY A 231 -25.89 -14.15 6.11
N ARG A 232 -25.87 -14.42 7.41
CA ARG A 232 -24.68 -14.33 8.27
C ARG A 232 -24.29 -15.73 8.71
N TYR A 233 -23.04 -16.08 8.49
CA TYR A 233 -22.49 -17.39 8.82
C TYR A 233 -21.29 -17.24 9.74
N ARG A 234 -21.05 -18.27 10.54
CA ARG A 234 -19.82 -18.42 11.33
C ARG A 234 -19.09 -19.72 10.98
N PHE A 235 -17.77 -19.69 11.12
CA PHE A 235 -16.86 -20.77 10.78
C PHE A 235 -16.00 -21.17 11.99
N LYS A 236 -15.74 -22.46 12.14
CA LYS A 236 -14.82 -23.01 13.16
C LYS A 236 -13.90 -24.06 12.54
N ASP A 237 -12.72 -24.21 13.16
CA ASP A 237 -11.78 -25.30 12.93
C ASP A 237 -11.49 -25.55 11.45
N TRP A 238 -11.04 -24.50 10.75
CA TRP A 238 -10.74 -24.57 9.34
C TRP A 238 -9.38 -25.24 9.12
N SER A 239 -9.35 -26.40 8.47
CA SER A 239 -8.11 -27.04 8.03
C SER A 239 -7.96 -27.14 6.52
N ALA A 240 -6.71 -27.16 6.06
CA ALA A 240 -6.32 -27.43 4.68
C ALA A 240 -5.02 -28.26 4.67
N THR A 241 -5.11 -29.51 4.23
CA THR A 241 -4.02 -30.50 4.28
C THR A 241 -3.83 -31.20 2.94
N GLY A 242 -2.67 -31.84 2.75
CA GLY A 242 -2.33 -32.63 1.57
C GLY A 242 -1.24 -32.01 0.71
N ASN A 243 -0.57 -32.86 -0.09
CA ASN A 243 0.60 -32.49 -0.90
C ASN A 243 0.27 -31.63 -2.14
N ALA A 244 -1.00 -31.34 -2.39
CA ALA A 244 -1.43 -30.38 -3.39
C ALA A 244 -1.11 -28.91 -3.02
N PHE A 245 -0.96 -28.63 -1.72
CA PHE A 245 -0.70 -27.30 -1.20
C PHE A 245 0.80 -27.02 -1.05
N THR A 246 1.24 -25.85 -1.51
CA THR A 246 2.43 -25.20 -0.97
C THR A 246 2.03 -24.48 0.31
N VAL A 247 2.66 -24.85 1.42
CA VAL A 247 2.50 -24.22 2.74
C VAL A 247 3.73 -23.39 3.06
N ASP A 248 3.53 -22.12 3.38
CA ASP A 248 4.59 -21.17 3.67
C ASP A 248 4.18 -20.28 4.85
N GLU A 249 4.63 -20.66 6.05
CA GLU A 249 4.33 -19.97 7.30
C GLU A 249 5.01 -18.60 7.41
N SER A 250 6.02 -18.30 6.59
CA SER A 250 6.63 -16.97 6.55
C SER A 250 5.66 -15.89 6.04
N ARG A 251 4.56 -16.31 5.39
CA ARG A 251 3.50 -15.42 4.89
C ARG A 251 2.56 -14.90 5.95
N GLN A 252 2.68 -15.37 7.19
CA GLN A 252 1.89 -14.86 8.30
C GLN A 252 2.00 -13.32 8.39
N PHE A 253 0.87 -12.68 8.67
CA PHE A 253 0.73 -11.23 8.75
C PHE A 253 0.03 -10.89 10.06
N GLY A 254 0.79 -10.58 11.11
CA GLY A 254 0.26 -10.23 12.43
C GLY A 254 0.56 -11.25 13.55
N PRO A 255 0.09 -11.00 14.78
CA PRO A 255 -0.71 -9.84 15.22
C PRO A 255 0.08 -8.52 15.25
N ILE A 256 1.42 -8.55 15.39
CA ILE A 256 2.27 -7.40 15.04
C ILE A 256 2.43 -7.38 13.53
N LEU A 257 1.81 -6.41 12.86
CA LEU A 257 1.72 -6.36 11.40
C LEU A 257 3.03 -5.88 10.79
N TRP A 258 3.60 -4.80 11.36
CA TRP A 258 4.93 -4.26 11.06
C TRP A 258 5.34 -3.20 12.09
N SER A 259 6.49 -2.57 11.86
CA SER A 259 6.95 -1.40 12.59
C SER A 259 7.58 -0.36 11.67
N MET A 260 7.57 0.89 12.09
CA MET A 260 8.33 1.99 11.49
C MET A 260 9.11 2.70 12.60
N TYR A 261 10.31 3.18 12.28
CA TYR A 261 11.12 3.93 13.23
C TYR A 261 11.77 5.16 12.60
N SER A 262 12.13 6.13 13.42
CA SER A 262 13.03 7.22 13.07
C SER A 262 14.18 7.29 14.07
N LEU A 263 15.31 7.82 13.63
CA LEU A 263 16.49 8.06 14.45
C LEU A 263 16.97 9.47 14.18
N SER A 264 17.01 10.33 15.20
CA SER A 264 17.34 11.75 15.04
C SER A 264 18.28 12.22 16.13
N ASP A 265 19.27 13.04 15.77
CA ASP A 265 19.95 13.91 16.73
C ASP A 265 18.94 14.95 17.23
N SER A 266 18.64 14.97 18.52
CA SER A 266 17.75 15.98 19.12
C SER A 266 18.39 17.36 19.19
N ARG A 267 19.72 17.45 19.04
CA ARG A 267 20.55 18.63 19.33
C ARG A 267 20.35 19.16 20.76
N SER A 268 19.95 18.27 21.68
CA SER A 268 19.84 18.51 23.11
C SER A 268 20.76 17.57 23.89
N ASP A 269 20.68 17.62 25.21
CA ASP A 269 21.34 16.68 26.11
C ASP A 269 20.89 15.22 25.94
N GLU A 270 19.71 14.99 25.35
CA GLU A 270 19.20 13.65 25.03
C GLU A 270 19.98 12.94 23.92
N GLY A 271 20.80 13.67 23.13
CA GLY A 271 21.56 13.11 22.02
C GLY A 271 20.67 12.50 20.93
N PHE A 272 21.06 11.32 20.41
CA PHE A 272 20.23 10.61 19.46
C PHE A 272 19.01 9.98 20.12
N VAL A 273 17.84 10.18 19.53
CA VAL A 273 16.56 9.62 19.99
C VAL A 273 16.04 8.63 18.94
N LEU A 274 15.82 7.38 19.36
CA LEU A 274 15.08 6.39 18.58
C LEU A 274 13.59 6.51 18.94
N LYS A 275 12.73 6.70 17.92
CA LYS A 275 11.29 6.49 18.06
C LYS A 275 10.85 5.37 17.15
N ILE A 276 10.16 4.37 17.71
CA ILE A 276 9.66 3.20 16.97
C ILE A 276 8.21 2.93 17.33
N SER A 277 7.37 2.78 16.31
CA SER A 277 5.97 2.39 16.46
C SER A 277 5.78 0.96 15.96
N ALA A 278 5.24 0.10 16.81
CA ALA A 278 4.64 -1.17 16.42
C ALA A 278 3.20 -0.93 15.99
N LEU A 279 2.74 -1.61 14.93
CA LEU A 279 1.32 -1.62 14.54
C LEU A 279 0.76 -3.03 14.67
N THR A 280 -0.42 -3.18 15.29
CA THR A 280 -1.13 -4.46 15.39
C THR A 280 -2.44 -4.46 14.62
N GLY A 281 -3.02 -5.64 14.42
CA GLY A 281 -4.45 -5.76 14.08
C GLY A 281 -5.34 -5.29 15.25
N PRO A 282 -6.65 -5.03 15.02
CA PRO A 282 -7.54 -4.62 16.10
C PRO A 282 -7.86 -5.79 17.05
N LEU A 283 -7.32 -5.71 18.27
CA LEU A 283 -7.47 -6.73 19.31
C LEU A 283 -8.72 -6.49 20.16
N GLY A 284 -9.07 -7.47 20.99
CA GLY A 284 -10.21 -7.46 21.89
C GLY A 284 -9.90 -6.81 23.22
N LYS A 285 -10.94 -6.41 23.98
CA LYS A 285 -10.76 -5.77 25.30
C LYS A 285 -10.09 -6.69 26.34
N GLN A 286 -10.23 -7.99 26.17
CA GLN A 286 -9.63 -9.01 27.04
C GLN A 286 -8.23 -9.43 26.57
N ASP A 287 -7.83 -9.06 25.36
CA ASP A 287 -6.47 -9.28 24.88
C ASP A 287 -5.50 -8.36 25.62
N ASN A 288 -4.23 -8.76 25.67
CA ASN A 288 -3.16 -7.91 26.15
C ASN A 288 -3.08 -6.63 25.31
N GLN A 289 -2.91 -5.48 25.97
CA GLN A 289 -2.85 -4.18 25.30
C GLN A 289 -1.44 -3.59 25.32
N LYS A 290 -0.41 -4.41 25.52
CA LYS A 290 0.97 -3.95 25.64
C LYS A 290 1.88 -4.66 24.64
N ILE A 291 2.79 -3.87 24.07
CA ILE A 291 3.93 -4.35 23.30
C ILE A 291 5.19 -4.14 24.13
N GLU A 292 6.12 -5.08 24.04
CA GLU A 292 7.47 -4.94 24.58
C GLU A 292 8.45 -4.66 23.45
N LEU A 293 9.39 -3.73 23.66
CA LEU A 293 10.55 -3.54 22.79
C LEU A 293 11.77 -4.19 23.43
N GLN A 294 12.45 -5.05 22.69
CA GLN A 294 13.72 -5.64 23.09
C GLN A 294 14.81 -5.37 22.05
N VAL A 295 16.05 -5.23 22.51
CA VAL A 295 17.23 -5.06 21.66
C VAL A 295 18.30 -6.06 22.03
N LYS A 296 19.15 -6.43 21.07
CA LYS A 296 20.23 -7.38 21.30
C LYS A 296 21.50 -6.64 21.76
N VAL A 297 21.95 -6.91 22.98
CA VAL A 297 23.17 -6.35 23.59
C VAL A 297 24.05 -7.51 24.05
N ASP A 298 25.31 -7.52 23.63
CA ASP A 298 26.29 -8.58 23.97
C ASP A 298 25.75 -10.00 23.74
N GLY A 299 25.02 -10.20 22.64
CA GLY A 299 24.42 -11.47 22.26
C GLY A 299 23.08 -11.80 22.93
N ASN A 300 22.67 -11.05 23.96
CA ASN A 300 21.46 -11.31 24.74
C ASN A 300 20.34 -10.30 24.43
N TRP A 301 19.09 -10.74 24.47
CA TRP A 301 17.93 -9.85 24.34
C TRP A 301 17.69 -9.11 25.66
N LYS A 302 17.66 -7.77 25.59
CA LYS A 302 17.39 -6.89 26.72
C LYS A 302 16.12 -6.08 26.45
N SER A 303 15.20 -6.09 27.41
CA SER A 303 14.00 -5.26 27.37
C SER A 303 14.34 -3.78 27.50
N LEU A 304 13.74 -2.94 26.66
CA LEU A 304 13.70 -1.48 26.78
C LEU A 304 12.37 -0.98 27.35
N GLY A 305 11.49 -1.89 27.75
CA GLY A 305 10.22 -1.57 28.40
C GLY A 305 8.99 -1.96 27.57
N HIS A 306 7.83 -1.57 28.10
CA HIS A 306 6.52 -1.87 27.55
C HIS A 306 5.75 -0.59 27.28
N THR A 307 5.00 -0.56 26.17
CA THR A 307 4.09 0.54 25.83
C THR A 307 2.70 0.00 25.54
N ALA A 308 1.67 0.73 25.97
CA ALA A 308 0.28 0.39 25.68
C ALA A 308 -0.10 0.72 24.23
N LEU A 309 -0.98 -0.10 23.65
CA LEU A 309 -1.59 0.15 22.35
C LEU A 309 -2.59 1.30 22.44
N ASP A 310 -2.53 2.22 21.49
CA ASP A 310 -3.65 3.09 21.16
C ASP A 310 -4.75 2.23 20.52
N THR A 311 -5.93 2.12 21.12
CA THR A 311 -6.97 1.17 20.66
C THR A 311 -7.79 1.67 19.47
N ASP A 312 -7.52 2.87 18.96
CA ASP A 312 -8.07 3.35 17.69
C ASP A 312 -7.09 3.08 16.55
N ALA A 313 -5.84 3.51 16.72
CA ALA A 313 -4.80 3.36 15.70
C ALA A 313 -4.08 2.01 15.73
N TRP A 314 -4.21 1.26 16.83
CA TRP A 314 -3.50 0.01 17.11
C TRP A 314 -1.97 0.16 17.02
N THR A 315 -1.47 1.31 17.45
CA THR A 315 -0.03 1.62 17.53
C THR A 315 0.49 1.57 18.97
N ALA A 316 1.70 1.05 19.18
CA ALA A 316 2.46 1.22 20.42
C ALA A 316 3.80 1.88 20.08
N THR A 317 4.04 3.09 20.62
CA THR A 317 5.20 3.91 20.24
C THR A 317 6.18 4.06 21.40
N PHE A 318 7.44 3.72 21.17
CA PHE A 318 8.53 3.88 22.11
C PHE A 318 9.36 5.11 21.74
N ARG A 319 9.90 5.80 22.74
CA ARG A 319 10.87 6.89 22.61
C ARG A 319 12.06 6.60 23.51
N ILE A 320 13.22 6.36 22.92
CA ILE A 320 14.43 5.95 23.61
C ILE A 320 15.49 7.05 23.40
N PRO A 321 15.73 7.91 24.40
CA PRO A 321 16.81 8.90 24.34
C PRO A 321 18.18 8.24 24.53
N HIS A 322 19.24 8.99 24.26
CA HIS A 322 20.64 8.54 24.35
C HIS A 322 20.91 7.23 23.59
N TRP A 323 20.26 7.07 22.44
CA TRP A 323 20.46 5.92 21.57
C TRP A 323 21.89 5.93 21.02
N ASN A 324 22.54 4.77 21.00
CA ASN A 324 23.83 4.62 20.33
C ASN A 324 23.62 4.49 18.81
N GLU A 325 23.68 5.62 18.13
CA GLU A 325 23.49 5.75 16.69
C GLU A 325 24.63 5.14 15.87
N LYS A 326 25.78 4.83 16.48
CA LYS A 326 26.95 4.29 15.76
C LYS A 326 26.87 2.79 15.53
N ALA A 327 26.00 2.10 16.27
CA ALA A 327 25.90 0.66 16.25
C ALA A 327 24.66 0.19 15.49
N VAL A 328 24.87 -0.78 14.60
CA VAL A 328 23.76 -1.56 14.03
C VAL A 328 23.21 -2.46 15.14
N THR A 329 21.94 -2.29 15.50
CA THR A 329 21.35 -2.95 16.67
C THR A 329 20.13 -3.78 16.26
N PRO A 330 20.18 -5.13 16.37
CA PRO A 330 19.00 -5.96 16.21
C PRO A 330 17.95 -5.63 17.26
N TYR A 331 16.70 -5.50 16.85
CA TYR A 331 15.57 -5.31 17.75
C TYR A 331 14.49 -6.37 17.49
N ARG A 332 13.63 -6.58 18.49
CA ARG A 332 12.37 -7.28 18.32
C ARG A 332 11.27 -6.63 19.14
N LEU A 333 10.08 -6.57 18.55
CA LEU A 333 8.84 -6.22 19.21
C LEU A 333 8.13 -7.51 19.58
N VAL A 334 7.66 -7.58 20.82
CA VAL A 334 7.07 -8.79 21.38
C VAL A 334 5.66 -8.48 21.86
N TYR A 335 4.71 -9.27 21.37
CA TYR A 335 3.33 -9.28 21.82
C TYR A 335 3.05 -10.62 22.49
N ARG A 336 2.50 -10.59 23.69
CA ARG A 336 2.13 -11.80 24.46
C ARG A 336 0.62 -11.87 24.53
N GLU A 337 0.05 -12.77 23.75
CA GLU A 337 -1.39 -13.01 23.70
C GLU A 337 -1.78 -13.95 24.82
N LEU A 338 -2.62 -13.48 25.74
CA LEU A 338 -3.29 -14.35 26.71
C LEU A 338 -4.51 -14.98 26.04
N LYS A 339 -4.55 -16.30 25.94
CA LYS A 339 -5.67 -17.08 25.41
C LYS A 339 -6.76 -17.28 26.46
N THR A 340 -7.95 -17.70 26.03
CA THR A 340 -9.09 -17.92 26.92
C THR A 340 -8.90 -19.10 27.89
N ASP A 341 -8.01 -20.04 27.57
CA ASP A 341 -7.62 -21.16 28.43
C ASP A 341 -6.48 -20.81 29.40
N GLY A 342 -5.99 -19.57 29.37
CA GLY A 342 -4.91 -19.07 30.22
C GLY A 342 -3.51 -19.32 29.67
N VAL A 343 -3.37 -19.96 28.50
CA VAL A 343 -2.07 -20.09 27.82
C VAL A 343 -1.63 -18.73 27.28
N GLU A 344 -0.35 -18.43 27.41
CA GLU A 344 0.24 -17.23 26.81
C GLU A 344 1.05 -17.63 25.57
N GLU A 345 0.75 -17.01 24.43
CA GLU A 345 1.47 -17.20 23.17
C GLU A 345 2.25 -15.94 22.79
N GLU A 346 3.50 -16.13 22.38
CA GLU A 346 4.38 -15.02 22.00
C GLU A 346 4.40 -14.83 20.49
N SER A 347 4.19 -13.58 20.04
CA SER A 347 4.36 -13.14 18.66
C SER A 347 5.52 -12.15 18.58
N ILE A 348 6.46 -12.40 17.67
CA ILE A 348 7.69 -11.62 17.53
C ILE A 348 7.76 -11.00 16.14
N TRP A 349 8.02 -9.69 16.10
CA TRP A 349 8.43 -8.97 14.89
C TRP A 349 9.84 -8.43 15.06
N SER A 350 10.78 -8.81 14.19
CA SER A 350 12.20 -8.46 14.31
C SER A 350 12.68 -7.60 13.16
N GLY A 351 13.68 -6.77 13.43
CA GLY A 351 14.35 -5.95 12.43
C GLY A 351 15.68 -5.40 12.95
N MET A 352 16.24 -4.44 12.22
CA MET A 352 17.51 -3.81 12.51
C MET A 352 17.36 -2.29 12.64
N ILE A 353 17.83 -1.73 13.74
CA ILE A 353 18.10 -0.29 13.81
C ILE A 353 19.46 -0.04 13.17
N LYS A 354 19.47 0.72 12.06
CA LYS A 354 20.69 1.06 11.33
C LYS A 354 21.56 2.03 12.12
N ALA A 355 22.86 1.94 11.89
CA ALA A 355 23.77 2.99 12.29
C ALA A 355 23.50 4.25 11.47
N ASN A 356 23.60 5.42 12.11
CA ASN A 356 23.58 6.72 11.47
C ASN A 356 24.70 6.80 10.41
N PRO A 357 24.39 7.12 9.13
CA PRO A 357 25.35 7.08 8.04
C PRO A 357 26.24 8.35 7.99
N ALA A 358 26.77 8.78 9.14
CA ALA A 358 27.68 9.92 9.21
C ALA A 358 29.04 9.61 8.58
N GLY A 359 29.65 10.61 7.94
CA GLY A 359 30.95 10.48 7.27
C GLY A 359 30.93 9.72 5.93
N ARG A 360 29.75 9.47 5.36
CA ARG A 360 29.56 8.97 3.99
C ARG A 360 28.26 9.53 3.40
N PRO A 361 28.04 9.42 2.08
CA PRO A 361 26.77 9.84 1.50
C PRO A 361 25.56 9.09 2.07
N LEU A 362 24.49 9.84 2.37
CA LEU A 362 23.20 9.35 2.85
C LEU A 362 22.30 8.99 1.66
N ARG A 363 21.63 7.83 1.67
CA ARG A 363 20.73 7.40 0.58
C ARG A 363 19.27 7.33 1.02
N ILE A 364 18.37 7.95 0.27
CA ILE A 364 16.93 8.02 0.52
C ILE A 364 16.17 7.30 -0.58
N GLY A 365 15.38 6.27 -0.24
CA GLY A 365 14.35 5.74 -1.12
C GLY A 365 13.11 6.62 -1.03
N ALA A 366 12.73 7.29 -2.11
CA ALA A 366 11.65 8.27 -2.12
C ALA A 366 10.44 7.71 -2.89
N LEU A 367 9.30 7.62 -2.22
CA LEU A 367 8.10 6.90 -2.67
C LEU A 367 6.84 7.74 -2.46
N THR A 368 5.89 7.62 -3.38
CA THR A 368 4.58 8.28 -3.31
C THR A 368 3.50 7.45 -4.00
N CYS A 369 2.22 7.67 -3.69
CA CYS A 369 1.07 7.27 -4.49
C CYS A 369 1.04 5.81 -4.96
N GLN A 370 0.40 4.94 -4.18
CA GLN A 370 0.27 3.52 -4.49
C GLN A 370 -1.18 3.12 -4.78
N ASN A 371 -1.66 3.39 -6.00
CA ASN A 371 -3.05 3.08 -6.35
C ASN A 371 -3.34 1.57 -6.39
N HIS A 372 -4.48 1.17 -5.82
CA HIS A 372 -4.88 -0.22 -5.55
C HIS A 372 -4.71 -1.20 -6.71
N TYR A 373 -4.85 -0.75 -7.97
CA TYR A 373 -4.73 -1.64 -9.13
C TYR A 373 -3.34 -2.25 -9.26
N GLY A 374 -2.30 -1.62 -8.68
CA GLY A 374 -0.92 -2.08 -8.72
C GLY A 374 -0.54 -3.04 -7.58
N PHE A 375 -1.40 -3.26 -6.59
CA PHE A 375 -1.09 -4.12 -5.45
C PHE A 375 -0.71 -5.54 -5.91
N PRO A 376 0.36 -6.17 -5.38
CA PRO A 376 1.18 -5.78 -4.20
C PRO A 376 2.44 -4.94 -4.49
N TYR A 377 2.54 -4.27 -5.64
CA TYR A 377 3.66 -3.37 -5.97
C TYR A 377 5.05 -4.04 -5.93
N GLU A 378 5.10 -5.36 -6.10
CA GLU A 378 6.28 -6.19 -5.83
C GLU A 378 7.56 -5.72 -6.53
N PRO A 379 7.55 -5.26 -7.81
CA PRO A 379 8.75 -4.75 -8.47
C PRO A 379 9.38 -3.57 -7.72
N VAL A 380 8.57 -2.66 -7.20
CA VAL A 380 9.07 -1.50 -6.43
C VAL A 380 9.55 -1.93 -5.05
N ALA A 381 8.73 -2.67 -4.31
CA ALA A 381 9.07 -3.13 -2.97
C ALA A 381 10.39 -3.94 -2.93
N ARG A 382 10.59 -4.85 -3.90
CA ARG A 382 11.84 -5.61 -4.02
C ARG A 382 13.05 -4.73 -4.34
N ASN A 383 12.91 -3.75 -5.21
CA ASN A 383 14.02 -2.86 -5.54
C ASN A 383 14.45 -2.02 -4.33
N ILE A 384 13.52 -1.53 -3.52
CA ILE A 384 13.87 -0.81 -2.28
C ILE A 384 14.66 -1.70 -1.32
N VAL A 385 14.24 -2.95 -1.12
CA VAL A 385 14.98 -3.91 -0.28
C VAL A 385 16.39 -4.18 -0.84
N LYS A 386 16.50 -4.40 -2.16
CA LYS A 386 17.79 -4.67 -2.83
C LYS A 386 18.75 -3.48 -2.80
N LEU A 387 18.24 -2.27 -3.05
CA LEU A 387 19.06 -1.05 -3.08
C LEU A 387 19.54 -0.63 -1.70
N ASP A 388 18.85 -1.09 -0.66
CA ASP A 388 19.16 -0.85 0.75
C ASP A 388 19.43 0.62 1.09
N PRO A 389 18.47 1.55 0.88
CA PRO A 389 18.66 2.94 1.26
C PRO A 389 18.82 3.08 2.77
N ASP A 390 19.42 4.18 3.20
CA ASP A 390 19.61 4.52 4.61
C ASP A 390 18.36 5.09 5.28
N LEU A 391 17.44 5.62 4.47
CA LEU A 391 16.13 6.14 4.89
C LEU A 391 15.09 5.87 3.79
N ILE A 392 13.84 5.65 4.18
CA ILE A 392 12.70 5.55 3.27
C ILE A 392 11.75 6.71 3.56
N TYR A 393 11.29 7.37 2.51
CA TYR A 393 10.30 8.44 2.58
C TYR A 393 9.04 8.07 1.79
N PHE A 394 7.88 8.13 2.44
CA PHE A 394 6.56 8.04 1.81
C PHE A 394 5.85 9.39 1.93
N SER A 395 5.64 10.08 0.81
CA SER A 395 5.11 11.45 0.80
C SER A 395 3.59 11.58 0.89
N GLY A 396 2.85 10.47 0.86
CA GLY A 396 1.39 10.51 0.80
C GLY A 396 0.80 9.34 0.03
N ASP A 397 -0.52 9.22 0.07
CA ASP A 397 -1.31 8.27 -0.70
C ASP A 397 -0.86 6.82 -0.50
N GLN A 398 -0.64 6.45 0.77
CA GLN A 398 -0.40 5.06 1.15
C GLN A 398 -1.63 4.20 0.84
N LEU A 399 -2.82 4.80 0.73
CA LEU A 399 -4.00 4.14 0.21
C LEU A 399 -4.84 5.07 -0.67
N TYR A 400 -5.88 4.48 -1.23
CA TYR A 400 -6.93 5.11 -2.02
C TYR A 400 -8.26 4.51 -1.59
N GLU A 401 -9.35 5.23 -1.81
CA GLU A 401 -10.70 4.88 -1.41
C GLU A 401 -11.12 3.49 -1.90
N SER A 402 -10.67 3.12 -3.09
CA SER A 402 -11.00 1.86 -3.75
C SER A 402 -10.21 0.65 -3.24
N HIS A 403 -9.23 0.83 -2.34
CA HIS A 403 -8.39 -0.27 -1.83
C HIS A 403 -9.23 -1.42 -1.24
N GLY A 404 -8.94 -2.61 -1.74
CA GLY A 404 -9.62 -3.86 -1.40
C GLY A 404 -11.02 -4.05 -2.00
N GLY A 405 -11.62 -3.06 -2.66
CA GLY A 405 -12.85 -3.25 -3.46
C GLY A 405 -14.15 -3.41 -2.67
N TYR A 406 -14.17 -3.11 -1.37
CA TYR A 406 -15.36 -3.26 -0.50
C TYR A 406 -16.07 -1.95 -0.13
N GLY A 407 -15.69 -0.84 -0.77
CA GLY A 407 -16.30 0.47 -0.58
C GLY A 407 -15.74 1.26 0.60
N LEU A 408 -16.41 2.36 0.91
CA LEU A 408 -16.06 3.30 1.97
C LEU A 408 -17.07 3.26 3.10
N ILE A 409 -16.59 3.40 4.32
CA ILE A 409 -17.41 3.72 5.49
C ILE A 409 -16.89 5.05 6.01
N ARG A 410 -17.76 6.05 6.09
CA ARG A 410 -17.38 7.41 6.50
C ARG A 410 -17.82 7.77 7.92
N ASP A 411 -18.94 7.20 8.35
CA ASP A 411 -19.52 7.47 9.67
C ASP A 411 -20.22 6.20 10.20
N PRO A 412 -20.28 6.02 11.53
CA PRO A 412 -19.55 6.77 12.56
C PRO A 412 -18.04 6.43 12.57
N ALA A 413 -17.28 7.06 13.47
CA ALA A 413 -15.82 6.97 13.49
C ALA A 413 -15.27 5.54 13.61
N GLU A 414 -15.83 4.68 14.48
CA GLU A 414 -15.27 3.34 14.73
C GLU A 414 -15.30 2.44 13.49
N PRO A 415 -16.42 2.28 12.76
CA PRO A 415 -16.42 1.56 11.49
C PRO A 415 -15.56 2.22 10.40
N ALA A 416 -15.48 3.55 10.37
CA ALA A 416 -14.62 4.28 9.43
C ALA A 416 -13.13 3.99 9.68
N ILE A 417 -12.73 3.93 10.96
CA ILE A 417 -11.38 3.54 11.39
C ILE A 417 -11.07 2.11 10.94
N LEU A 418 -11.97 1.14 11.14
CA LEU A 418 -11.74 -0.23 10.68
C LEU A 418 -11.63 -0.33 9.16
N ASN A 419 -12.44 0.43 8.42
CA ASN A 419 -12.36 0.53 6.95
C ASN A 419 -11.02 1.12 6.48
N TYR A 420 -10.50 2.14 7.19
CA TYR A 420 -9.17 2.71 6.98
C TYR A 420 -8.06 1.71 7.26
N LEU A 421 -8.04 1.13 8.46
CA LEU A 421 -6.99 0.22 8.90
C LEU A 421 -6.81 -0.94 7.92
N ARG A 422 -7.89 -1.59 7.49
CA ARG A 422 -7.80 -2.67 6.49
C ARG A 422 -7.12 -2.21 5.19
N LYS A 423 -7.43 -1.01 4.71
CA LYS A 423 -6.84 -0.46 3.47
C LYS A 423 -5.38 -0.11 3.70
N TYR A 424 -5.07 0.50 4.83
CA TYR A 424 -3.70 0.83 5.25
C TYR A 424 -2.84 -0.43 5.46
N TYR A 425 -3.43 -1.55 5.87
CA TYR A 425 -2.69 -2.81 6.01
C TYR A 425 -2.17 -3.34 4.67
N MET A 426 -2.79 -2.98 3.54
CA MET A 426 -2.24 -3.33 2.21
C MET A 426 -0.92 -2.59 1.94
N PHE A 427 -0.75 -1.37 2.45
CA PHE A 427 0.53 -0.65 2.41
C PHE A 427 1.59 -1.40 3.22
N GLY A 428 1.32 -1.67 4.49
CA GLY A 428 2.24 -2.41 5.35
C GLY A 428 2.60 -3.78 4.77
N TRP A 429 1.64 -4.51 4.20
CA TRP A 429 1.88 -5.83 3.61
C TRP A 429 2.80 -5.82 2.37
N SER A 430 2.89 -4.66 1.70
CA SER A 430 3.76 -4.49 0.54
C SER A 430 5.17 -4.07 0.95
N PHE A 431 5.31 -3.23 1.98
CA PHE A 431 6.59 -2.56 2.31
C PHE A 431 7.19 -2.91 3.68
N ARG A 432 6.55 -3.74 4.52
CA ARG A 432 7.03 -4.05 5.89
C ARG A 432 8.47 -4.58 5.94
N GLU A 433 8.89 -5.34 4.93
CA GLU A 433 10.26 -5.88 4.85
C GLU A 433 11.29 -4.78 4.62
N ALA A 434 10.93 -3.71 3.87
CA ALA A 434 11.79 -2.57 3.69
C ALA A 434 11.84 -1.68 4.95
N MET A 435 10.68 -1.47 5.59
CA MET A 435 10.51 -0.55 6.73
C MET A 435 11.10 -1.07 8.05
N ARG A 436 11.16 -2.39 8.27
CA ARG A 436 11.67 -2.95 9.54
C ARG A 436 13.15 -2.66 9.79
N ASP A 437 13.92 -2.44 8.73
CA ASP A 437 15.38 -2.33 8.82
C ASP A 437 15.88 -0.90 8.51
N ARG A 438 14.99 0.05 8.23
CA ARG A 438 15.35 1.39 7.76
C ARG A 438 14.51 2.46 8.45
N PRO A 439 15.10 3.58 8.89
CA PRO A 439 14.34 4.76 9.25
C PRO A 439 13.31 5.06 8.17
N THR A 440 12.07 5.22 8.58
CA THR A 440 10.95 5.53 7.70
C THR A 440 10.39 6.88 8.13
N ILE A 441 10.20 7.79 7.17
CA ILE A 441 9.40 8.99 7.35
C ILE A 441 8.20 8.85 6.43
N CYS A 442 7.02 8.88 7.00
CA CYS A 442 5.75 8.71 6.28
C CYS A 442 4.79 9.82 6.66
N ILE A 443 4.23 10.52 5.68
CA ILE A 443 3.21 11.56 5.90
C ILE A 443 1.93 11.19 5.16
N ALA A 444 0.80 11.67 5.69
CA ALA A 444 -0.51 11.46 5.10
C ALA A 444 -0.82 12.53 4.04
N ASP A 445 -1.55 12.12 3.00
CA ASP A 445 -2.12 13.02 1.98
C ASP A 445 -3.65 12.81 1.87
N ASP A 446 -4.27 13.40 0.87
CA ASP A 446 -5.72 13.43 0.68
C ASP A 446 -6.39 12.05 0.64
N HIS A 447 -5.86 11.11 -0.13
CA HIS A 447 -6.48 9.81 -0.28
C HIS A 447 -6.40 8.97 1.00
N ASP A 448 -5.42 9.23 1.87
CA ASP A 448 -5.29 8.56 3.17
C ASP A 448 -6.45 8.91 4.12
N VAL A 449 -7.03 10.11 3.99
CA VAL A 449 -8.26 10.52 4.69
C VAL A 449 -9.52 10.33 3.83
N PHE A 450 -9.43 9.48 2.80
CA PHE A 450 -10.51 9.17 1.86
C PHE A 450 -11.06 10.36 1.08
N GLN A 451 -10.23 11.34 0.76
CA GLN A 451 -10.63 12.46 -0.09
C GLN A 451 -9.83 12.43 -1.38
N GLY A 452 -10.49 12.69 -2.52
CA GLY A 452 -9.76 12.80 -3.78
C GLY A 452 -8.90 14.05 -3.89
N ASN A 453 -9.17 15.04 -3.03
CA ASN A 453 -8.41 16.26 -2.80
C ASN A 453 -8.66 16.68 -1.34
N ILE A 454 -7.64 17.16 -0.64
CA ILE A 454 -7.80 17.75 0.69
C ILE A 454 -7.32 19.19 0.74
N TRP A 455 -8.21 20.05 1.22
CA TRP A 455 -7.95 21.44 1.57
C TRP A 455 -8.17 21.55 3.07
N GLY A 456 -7.12 21.42 3.86
CA GLY A 456 -7.27 21.15 5.28
C GLY A 456 -7.96 22.26 6.07
N GLU A 457 -7.97 23.51 5.57
CA GLU A 457 -8.66 24.65 6.20
C GLU A 457 -8.36 24.80 7.70
N GLY A 458 -7.14 24.45 8.12
CA GLY A 458 -6.76 24.44 9.53
C GLY A 458 -7.63 23.50 10.38
N GLY A 459 -8.01 22.35 9.84
CA GLY A 459 -8.77 21.31 10.53
C GLY A 459 -10.29 21.49 10.52
N ALA A 460 -10.85 22.39 9.71
CA ALA A 460 -12.29 22.62 9.67
C ALA A 460 -13.07 21.37 9.21
N PRO A 461 -14.33 21.15 9.66
CA PRO A 461 -15.18 20.13 9.07
C PRO A 461 -15.60 20.54 7.66
N MET A 462 -15.67 19.58 6.74
CA MET A 462 -16.20 19.82 5.40
C MET A 462 -17.72 20.01 5.45
N ASP A 463 -18.25 21.03 4.78
CA ASP A 463 -19.68 21.09 4.48
C ASP A 463 -20.01 20.01 3.43
N VAL A 464 -20.87 19.07 3.80
CA VAL A 464 -21.29 17.95 2.94
C VAL A 464 -22.69 18.12 2.37
N GLN A 465 -23.37 19.23 2.68
CA GLN A 465 -24.73 19.50 2.19
C GLN A 465 -24.73 19.98 0.73
N THR A 466 -23.69 20.70 0.33
CA THR A 466 -23.51 21.22 -1.03
C THR A 466 -22.11 20.89 -1.50
N GLY A 467 -21.90 20.38 -2.71
CA GLY A 467 -20.56 20.05 -3.22
C GLY A 467 -19.91 18.81 -2.58
N GLY A 468 -18.58 18.72 -2.67
CA GLY A 468 -17.78 17.61 -2.15
C GLY A 468 -16.29 17.95 -2.13
N ALA A 469 -15.41 16.96 -1.96
CA ALA A 469 -13.97 17.18 -1.79
C ALA A 469 -13.29 17.96 -2.94
N SER A 470 -13.82 17.90 -4.17
CA SER A 470 -13.35 18.70 -5.31
C SER A 470 -13.84 20.16 -5.30
N SER A 471 -14.55 20.61 -4.26
CA SER A 471 -15.13 21.96 -4.21
C SER A 471 -15.11 22.60 -2.84
N ASN A 472 -15.11 21.82 -1.76
CA ASN A 472 -15.15 22.34 -0.41
C ASN A 472 -13.88 21.96 0.35
N GLY A 473 -13.37 22.91 1.12
CA GLY A 473 -12.36 22.64 2.12
C GLY A 473 -12.90 21.96 3.38
N GLY A 474 -11.96 21.60 4.25
CA GLY A 474 -12.18 20.84 5.46
C GLY A 474 -12.10 19.32 5.27
N TYR A 475 -12.26 18.62 6.39
CA TYR A 475 -12.20 17.16 6.49
C TYR A 475 -13.61 16.57 6.42
N ARG A 476 -13.82 15.60 5.51
CA ARG A 476 -15.06 14.82 5.40
C ARG A 476 -15.16 13.78 6.50
N GLU A 477 -14.07 13.10 6.82
CA GLU A 477 -14.05 12.03 7.82
C GLU A 477 -14.08 12.61 9.25
N PRO A 478 -14.66 11.88 10.23
CA PRO A 478 -14.62 12.30 11.63
C PRO A 478 -13.19 12.57 12.11
N ALA A 479 -12.99 13.62 12.90
CA ALA A 479 -11.66 14.00 13.42
C ALA A 479 -10.94 12.85 14.15
N ARG A 480 -11.69 11.96 14.81
CA ARG A 480 -11.14 10.75 15.45
C ARG A 480 -10.49 9.80 14.43
N MET A 481 -11.11 9.59 13.26
CA MET A 481 -10.53 8.79 12.18
C MET A 481 -9.32 9.50 11.57
N VAL A 482 -9.40 10.80 11.31
CA VAL A 482 -8.26 11.61 10.81
C VAL A 482 -7.05 11.50 11.75
N ASN A 483 -7.27 11.55 13.07
CA ASN A 483 -6.21 11.36 14.06
C ASN A 483 -5.61 9.95 14.03
N VAL A 484 -6.38 8.91 13.67
CA VAL A 484 -5.83 7.58 13.40
C VAL A 484 -4.91 7.61 12.19
N VAL A 485 -5.33 8.25 11.09
CA VAL A 485 -4.49 8.42 9.88
C VAL A 485 -3.17 9.09 10.19
N HIS A 486 -3.19 10.15 11.02
CA HIS A 486 -1.96 10.81 11.45
C HIS A 486 -1.10 9.88 12.31
N LYS A 487 -1.68 9.19 13.30
CA LYS A 487 -0.92 8.31 14.22
C LYS A 487 -0.26 7.15 13.50
N THR A 488 -0.97 6.45 12.62
CA THR A 488 -0.44 5.31 11.88
C THR A 488 0.74 5.70 10.99
N ASN A 489 0.70 6.89 10.38
CA ASN A 489 1.77 7.40 9.52
C ASN A 489 2.92 8.08 10.27
N THR A 490 2.65 8.78 11.39
CA THR A 490 3.61 9.76 11.95
C THR A 490 4.02 9.54 13.40
N ALA A 491 3.42 8.61 14.15
CA ALA A 491 3.71 8.48 15.59
C ALA A 491 5.20 8.19 15.89
N HIS A 492 5.90 7.51 14.99
CA HIS A 492 7.33 7.18 15.09
C HIS A 492 8.26 8.31 14.65
N HIS A 493 7.74 9.43 14.11
CA HIS A 493 8.56 10.58 13.75
C HIS A 493 9.24 11.18 14.98
N PRO A 494 10.29 12.01 14.82
CA PRO A 494 10.78 12.87 15.89
C PRO A 494 9.66 13.69 16.54
N ASP A 495 9.95 14.28 17.70
CA ASP A 495 8.94 15.05 18.41
C ASP A 495 8.48 16.26 17.56
N VAL A 496 7.15 16.42 17.48
CA VAL A 496 6.50 17.46 16.66
C VAL A 496 6.93 18.84 17.16
N HIS A 497 7.20 19.78 16.24
CA HIS A 497 7.72 21.10 16.60
C HIS A 497 6.78 21.88 17.52
N ASP A 498 5.48 21.84 17.22
CA ASP A 498 4.42 22.40 18.05
C ASP A 498 3.20 21.47 17.96
N PRO A 499 2.93 20.65 19.00
CA PRO A 499 1.90 19.62 18.98
C PRO A 499 0.48 20.16 19.16
N THR A 500 0.28 21.49 19.24
CA THR A 500 -1.05 22.08 19.45
C THR A 500 -2.01 21.65 18.33
N PRO A 501 -3.13 20.96 18.65
CA PRO A 501 -4.11 20.53 17.65
C PRO A 501 -4.72 21.71 16.89
N VAL A 502 -5.22 21.43 15.70
CA VAL A 502 -6.01 22.40 14.92
C VAL A 502 -7.50 22.23 15.22
N GLN A 503 -8.39 22.81 14.39
CA GLN A 503 -9.83 22.69 14.60
C GLN A 503 -10.27 21.22 14.67
N GLN A 504 -11.42 20.98 15.33
CA GLN A 504 -11.95 19.65 15.66
C GLN A 504 -11.03 18.77 16.55
N GLY A 505 -9.91 19.30 17.05
CA GLY A 505 -8.93 18.51 17.79
C GLY A 505 -8.11 17.57 16.89
N ILE A 506 -7.98 17.90 15.60
CA ILE A 506 -7.13 17.16 14.66
C ILE A 506 -5.65 17.45 14.98
N SER A 507 -4.83 16.40 15.01
CA SER A 507 -3.40 16.51 15.30
C SER A 507 -2.60 17.12 14.15
N VAL A 508 -1.41 17.62 14.46
CA VAL A 508 -0.41 18.10 13.50
C VAL A 508 0.88 17.29 13.67
N TYR A 509 1.69 17.21 12.62
CA TYR A 509 2.90 16.39 12.60
C TYR A 509 4.13 17.08 11.98
N TYR A 510 4.07 18.38 11.71
CA TYR A 510 5.22 19.10 11.15
C TYR A 510 6.35 19.25 12.17
N GLY A 511 7.58 19.12 11.71
CA GLY A 511 8.77 19.16 12.55
C GLY A 511 10.04 18.90 11.76
N ASP A 512 11.15 18.64 12.46
CA ASP A 512 12.41 18.31 11.81
C ASP A 512 13.08 17.04 12.36
N MET A 513 13.94 16.46 11.52
CA MET A 513 14.80 15.33 11.84
C MET A 513 16.23 15.67 11.45
N VAL A 514 17.23 15.21 12.22
CA VAL A 514 18.65 15.30 11.86
C VAL A 514 19.25 13.90 11.82
N TYR A 515 19.66 13.45 10.64
CA TYR A 515 20.16 12.10 10.39
C TYR A 515 21.15 12.11 9.20
N GLY A 516 22.29 11.45 9.34
CA GLY A 516 23.33 11.38 8.31
C GLY A 516 23.97 12.71 7.96
N ASP A 517 24.14 13.61 8.95
CA ASP A 517 24.59 15.00 8.75
C ASP A 517 23.66 15.83 7.82
N VAL A 518 22.41 15.41 7.67
CA VAL A 518 21.35 16.08 6.90
C VAL A 518 20.18 16.43 7.82
N SER A 519 19.64 17.64 7.69
CA SER A 519 18.39 18.03 8.36
C SER A 519 17.20 17.98 7.41
N PHE A 520 16.10 17.42 7.88
CA PHE A 520 14.86 17.23 7.15
C PHE A 520 13.78 18.10 7.76
N ALA A 521 13.15 18.99 6.99
CA ALA A 521 11.87 19.57 7.37
C ALA A 521 10.75 18.66 6.86
N ILE A 522 9.84 18.27 7.76
CA ILE A 522 8.69 17.41 7.47
C ILE A 522 7.44 18.29 7.56
N LEU A 523 6.66 18.35 6.48
CA LEU A 523 5.48 19.20 6.38
C LEU A 523 4.17 18.42 6.38
N GLY A 524 3.11 19.09 6.85
CA GLY A 524 1.72 18.80 6.50
C GLY A 524 1.22 19.91 5.58
N ASP A 525 1.64 19.93 4.32
CA ASP A 525 1.40 21.08 3.42
C ASP A 525 -0.09 21.24 3.05
N ARG A 526 -0.85 20.14 3.06
CA ARG A 526 -2.30 20.16 2.85
C ARG A 526 -3.12 20.60 4.06
N GLN A 527 -2.62 20.46 5.29
CA GLN A 527 -3.41 20.61 6.53
C GLN A 527 -3.98 22.02 6.72
N PHE A 528 -3.34 23.02 6.12
CA PHE A 528 -3.68 24.43 6.26
C PHE A 528 -4.13 25.08 4.95
N LYS A 529 -4.08 24.33 3.85
CA LYS A 529 -4.37 24.84 2.52
C LYS A 529 -5.83 25.26 2.43
N SER A 530 -6.05 26.46 1.89
CA SER A 530 -7.40 26.97 1.58
C SER A 530 -8.04 26.16 0.45
N GLY A 531 -9.36 26.04 0.47
CA GLY A 531 -10.15 25.31 -0.50
C GLY A 531 -10.65 26.18 -1.65
N PRO A 532 -11.00 25.55 -2.79
CA PRO A 532 -11.38 26.24 -4.01
C PRO A 532 -12.68 27.04 -3.88
N GLN A 533 -13.52 26.78 -2.86
CA GLN A 533 -14.74 27.55 -2.59
C GLN A 533 -14.51 29.05 -2.36
N HIS A 534 -13.26 29.46 -2.08
CA HIS A 534 -12.91 30.87 -1.87
C HIS A 534 -12.68 31.65 -3.18
N VAL A 535 -12.62 30.96 -4.31
CA VAL A 535 -12.34 31.54 -5.63
C VAL A 535 -13.34 31.05 -6.68
N ASP A 536 -13.40 31.74 -7.82
CA ASP A 536 -14.23 31.33 -8.96
C ASP A 536 -13.31 30.82 -10.06
N THR A 537 -13.38 29.53 -10.37
CA THR A 537 -12.60 28.88 -11.42
C THR A 537 -13.41 28.69 -12.72
N GLY A 538 -14.58 29.30 -12.79
CA GLY A 538 -15.51 29.19 -13.90
C GLY A 538 -16.35 27.90 -13.84
N SER A 539 -16.79 27.44 -15.01
CA SER A 539 -17.71 26.31 -15.09
C SER A 539 -17.01 24.96 -14.83
N GLY A 540 -17.61 24.11 -14.01
CA GLY A 540 -17.22 22.71 -13.86
C GLY A 540 -16.78 22.36 -12.45
N ARG A 541 -15.66 21.65 -12.34
CA ARG A 541 -15.05 21.28 -11.06
C ARG A 541 -14.37 22.51 -10.47
N ALA A 542 -14.67 22.88 -9.24
CA ALA A 542 -14.19 24.12 -8.64
C ALA A 542 -12.66 24.16 -8.44
N ASP A 543 -11.99 23.01 -8.39
CA ASP A 543 -10.54 22.88 -8.32
C ASP A 543 -9.82 22.89 -9.69
N HIS A 544 -10.58 22.91 -10.79
CA HIS A 544 -10.06 22.76 -12.16
C HIS A 544 -10.35 24.00 -13.01
N VAL A 545 -9.31 24.62 -13.56
CA VAL A 545 -9.43 25.66 -14.59
C VAL A 545 -9.24 25.03 -15.97
N LYS A 546 -10.32 24.88 -16.74
CA LYS A 546 -10.29 24.24 -18.07
C LYS A 546 -10.08 25.21 -19.22
N ASP A 547 -10.61 26.43 -19.10
CA ASP A 547 -10.50 27.43 -20.15
C ASP A 547 -9.03 27.86 -20.30
N GLN A 548 -8.51 27.75 -21.52
CA GLN A 548 -7.12 28.06 -21.85
C GLN A 548 -6.82 29.55 -21.68
N ASN A 549 -7.84 30.40 -21.85
CA ASN A 549 -7.74 31.86 -21.80
C ASN A 549 -8.17 32.43 -20.44
N PHE A 550 -8.36 31.59 -19.43
CA PHE A 550 -8.72 32.05 -18.09
C PHE A 550 -7.56 32.82 -17.45
N GLU A 551 -7.83 34.02 -16.95
CA GLU A 551 -6.88 34.86 -16.23
C GLU A 551 -6.69 34.34 -14.79
N THR A 552 -5.72 33.45 -14.57
CA THR A 552 -5.51 32.76 -13.28
C THR A 552 -5.05 33.67 -12.14
N SER A 553 -4.65 34.91 -12.43
CA SER A 553 -4.30 35.91 -11.41
C SER A 553 -5.48 36.23 -10.47
N VAL A 554 -6.72 36.10 -10.93
CA VAL A 554 -7.93 36.33 -10.11
C VAL A 554 -8.15 35.28 -9.02
N LEU A 555 -7.43 34.15 -9.10
CA LEU A 555 -7.45 33.07 -8.13
C LEU A 555 -6.54 33.34 -6.94
N ASP A 556 -5.66 34.34 -7.01
CA ASP A 556 -4.81 34.75 -5.90
C ASP A 556 -5.51 35.84 -5.09
N LYS A 557 -6.26 35.43 -4.06
CA LYS A 557 -6.99 36.35 -3.17
C LYS A 557 -6.30 36.54 -1.84
N GLN A 558 -6.46 37.73 -1.28
CA GLN A 558 -6.02 38.02 0.09
C GLN A 558 -6.71 37.08 1.09
N GLY A 559 -5.93 36.57 2.06
CA GLY A 559 -6.43 35.71 3.14
C GLY A 559 -6.41 34.21 2.81
N LEU A 560 -5.95 33.81 1.63
CA LEU A 560 -5.71 32.40 1.32
C LEU A 560 -4.40 31.90 1.95
N HIS A 561 -4.35 30.60 2.24
CA HIS A 561 -3.24 29.93 2.91
C HIS A 561 -2.79 28.70 2.12
N LEU A 562 -1.48 28.45 2.13
CA LEU A 562 -0.88 27.18 1.70
C LEU A 562 -0.42 26.39 2.94
N LEU A 563 0.68 26.84 3.58
CA LEU A 563 1.27 26.11 4.71
C LEU A 563 0.74 26.53 6.09
N GLY A 564 0.07 27.67 6.20
CA GLY A 564 -0.36 28.26 7.47
C GLY A 564 0.78 28.91 8.27
N VAL A 565 0.42 29.87 9.14
CA VAL A 565 1.40 30.74 9.84
C VAL A 565 2.34 29.96 10.76
N ARG A 566 1.84 28.90 11.42
CA ARG A 566 2.63 28.08 12.36
C ARG A 566 3.77 27.33 11.65
N GLN A 567 3.46 26.70 10.52
CA GLN A 567 4.44 25.96 9.72
C GLN A 567 5.42 26.91 9.02
N GLU A 568 4.96 28.04 8.49
CA GLU A 568 5.85 29.09 7.95
C GLU A 568 6.82 29.63 9.02
N SER A 569 6.35 29.81 10.25
CA SER A 569 7.19 30.27 11.36
C SER A 569 8.23 29.24 11.78
N PHE A 570 7.87 27.96 11.75
CA PHE A 570 8.81 26.85 11.92
C PHE A 570 9.87 26.86 10.81
N LEU A 571 9.48 26.96 9.54
CA LEU A 571 10.40 26.94 8.40
C LEU A 571 11.39 28.11 8.43
N LYS A 572 10.97 29.31 8.83
CA LYS A 572 11.87 30.46 9.02
C LYS A 572 12.98 30.19 10.05
N LYS A 573 12.66 29.46 11.12
CA LYS A 573 13.64 29.08 12.15
C LYS A 573 14.52 27.94 11.65
N TRP A 574 13.91 26.90 11.08
CA TRP A 574 14.60 25.74 10.57
C TRP A 574 15.59 26.09 9.45
N GLY A 575 15.23 26.97 8.51
CA GLY A 575 16.10 27.37 7.40
C GLY A 575 17.42 28.02 7.87
N LYS A 576 17.43 28.61 9.07
CA LYS A 576 18.58 29.28 9.68
C LYS A 576 19.35 28.43 10.68
N ASP A 577 18.76 27.34 11.17
CA ASP A 577 19.42 26.44 12.11
C ASP A 577 20.29 25.42 11.35
N TRP A 578 21.61 25.47 11.56
CA TRP A 578 22.59 24.57 10.95
C TRP A 578 23.30 23.66 11.97
N ARG A 579 22.77 23.55 13.19
CA ARG A 579 23.38 22.71 14.23
C ARG A 579 23.26 21.23 13.86
N GLY A 580 24.39 20.51 13.88
CA GLY A 580 24.43 19.06 13.70
C GLY A 580 24.25 18.56 12.25
N HIS A 581 24.29 19.43 11.24
CA HIS A 581 24.12 19.02 9.83
C HIS A 581 24.80 19.98 8.85
N LYS A 582 25.01 19.53 7.61
CA LYS A 582 25.66 20.28 6.53
C LYS A 582 24.74 20.56 5.35
N MET A 583 23.69 19.76 5.17
CA MET A 583 22.72 19.86 4.07
C MET A 583 21.28 19.72 4.58
N LYS A 584 20.32 20.12 3.75
CA LYS A 584 18.89 20.16 4.11
C LYS A 584 18.02 19.52 3.05
N ILE A 585 16.95 18.87 3.48
CA ILE A 585 15.90 18.32 2.62
C ILE A 585 14.55 18.84 3.12
N LEU A 586 13.67 19.20 2.20
CA LEU A 586 12.27 19.47 2.48
C LEU A 586 11.41 18.28 2.03
N LEU A 587 10.54 17.80 2.90
CA LEU A 587 9.62 16.69 2.66
C LEU A 587 8.17 17.19 2.76
N SER A 588 7.41 17.10 1.67
CA SER A 588 5.99 17.44 1.65
C SER A 588 5.19 16.58 0.67
N GLN A 589 3.87 16.70 0.71
CA GLN A 589 2.97 15.96 -0.16
C GLN A 589 3.08 16.44 -1.61
N THR A 590 3.07 17.76 -1.82
CA THR A 590 2.86 18.37 -3.14
C THR A 590 4.07 19.16 -3.65
N VAL A 591 4.25 19.15 -4.97
CA VAL A 591 5.15 20.10 -5.66
C VAL A 591 4.56 21.52 -5.61
N PHE A 592 5.37 22.53 -5.28
CA PHE A 592 4.96 23.94 -5.22
C PHE A 592 4.92 24.63 -6.60
N ALA A 593 4.37 23.96 -7.61
CA ALA A 593 4.17 24.46 -8.97
C ALA A 593 3.12 23.62 -9.72
N GLY A 594 2.50 24.18 -10.75
CA GLY A 594 1.60 23.49 -11.66
C GLY A 594 2.35 22.78 -12.80
N VAL A 595 3.00 21.65 -12.51
CA VAL A 595 3.82 20.89 -13.50
C VAL A 595 3.00 19.81 -14.21
N ALA A 596 1.80 20.15 -14.68
CA ALA A 596 0.98 19.29 -15.53
C ALA A 596 0.12 20.15 -16.46
N THR A 597 0.05 19.79 -17.74
CA THR A 597 -0.85 20.44 -18.71
C THR A 597 -2.04 19.57 -19.07
N HIS A 598 -2.00 18.26 -18.80
CA HIS A 598 -3.09 17.33 -19.09
C HIS A 598 -3.35 16.37 -17.95
N HIS A 599 -4.62 16.14 -17.65
CA HIS A 599 -5.10 15.45 -16.45
C HIS A 599 -6.06 14.30 -16.79
N GLY A 600 -5.78 13.11 -16.29
CA GLY A 600 -6.65 11.93 -16.34
C GLY A 600 -6.76 11.23 -17.70
N LYS A 601 -6.77 11.99 -18.80
CA LYS A 601 -6.76 11.51 -20.17
C LYS A 601 -5.62 12.15 -20.95
N TYR A 602 -5.16 11.44 -21.99
CA TYR A 602 -4.10 11.92 -22.87
C TYR A 602 -4.44 13.29 -23.48
N ASP A 603 -5.69 13.56 -23.84
CA ASP A 603 -6.18 14.83 -24.41
C ASP A 603 -6.87 15.76 -23.39
N GLY A 604 -6.77 15.44 -22.09
CA GLY A 604 -7.46 16.17 -21.03
C GLY A 604 -6.75 17.44 -20.60
N TYR A 605 -6.59 18.42 -21.50
CA TYR A 605 -5.92 19.69 -21.18
C TYR A 605 -6.57 20.37 -19.96
N LEU A 606 -5.74 20.90 -19.08
CA LEU A 606 -6.14 21.67 -17.92
C LEU A 606 -5.19 22.87 -17.79
N LYS A 607 -5.75 24.09 -17.79
CA LYS A 607 -4.97 25.31 -17.67
C LYS A 607 -4.33 25.40 -16.28
N ALA A 608 -5.07 25.09 -15.23
CA ALA A 608 -4.56 25.12 -13.86
C ALA A 608 -5.31 24.12 -12.96
N ASP A 609 -4.57 23.49 -12.06
CA ASP A 609 -5.07 22.56 -11.04
C ASP A 609 -4.81 23.17 -9.65
N LEU A 610 -5.86 23.64 -8.99
CA LEU A 610 -5.74 24.27 -7.67
C LEU A 610 -5.20 23.27 -6.64
N ASP A 611 -5.30 21.97 -6.92
CA ASP A 611 -4.84 20.90 -6.04
C ASP A 611 -3.33 20.87 -5.89
N SER A 612 -2.60 21.26 -6.95
CA SER A 612 -1.15 21.41 -6.91
C SER A 612 -0.69 22.43 -5.86
N GLY A 613 0.55 22.31 -5.38
CA GLY A 613 1.15 23.34 -4.51
C GLY A 613 1.48 24.65 -5.23
N GLY A 614 1.13 24.80 -6.52
CA GLY A 614 1.26 26.04 -7.28
C GLY A 614 0.21 27.10 -6.93
N TRP A 615 -0.83 26.73 -6.18
CA TRP A 615 -1.89 27.63 -5.72
C TRP A 615 -2.12 27.48 -4.21
N PRO A 616 -2.41 28.58 -3.47
CA PRO A 616 -2.52 29.95 -3.94
C PRO A 616 -1.16 30.62 -4.19
N GLN A 617 -1.06 31.48 -5.22
CA GLN A 617 0.22 31.99 -5.72
C GLN A 617 1.01 32.81 -4.68
N THR A 618 0.40 33.82 -4.05
CA THR A 618 1.10 34.64 -3.04
C THR A 618 1.59 33.81 -1.84
N PRO A 619 0.78 32.91 -1.23
CA PRO A 619 1.26 31.95 -0.23
C PRO A 619 2.36 31.01 -0.71
N ARG A 620 2.30 30.51 -1.95
CA ARG A 620 3.33 29.66 -2.55
C ARG A 620 4.67 30.40 -2.64
N ASP A 621 4.66 31.62 -3.18
CA ASP A 621 5.88 32.42 -3.34
C ASP A 621 6.52 32.74 -1.99
N ARG A 622 5.69 33.10 -1.00
CA ARG A 622 6.15 33.32 0.37
C ARG A 622 6.80 32.07 0.98
N ALA A 623 6.22 30.89 0.76
CA ALA A 623 6.80 29.64 1.26
C ALA A 623 8.18 29.38 0.64
N ILE A 624 8.33 29.58 -0.67
CA ILE A 624 9.59 29.36 -1.39
C ILE A 624 10.64 30.39 -1.00
N ASP A 625 10.26 31.65 -0.80
CA ASP A 625 11.14 32.72 -0.30
C ASP A 625 11.69 32.37 1.10
N ILE A 626 10.82 31.93 2.02
CA ILE A 626 11.22 31.47 3.36
C ILE A 626 12.26 30.33 3.28
N LEU A 627 12.07 29.41 2.33
CA LEU A 627 12.89 28.22 2.20
C LEU A 627 14.19 28.46 1.40
N ARG A 628 14.28 29.55 0.61
CA ARG A 628 15.44 29.84 -0.26
C ARG A 628 16.76 29.82 0.51
N GLU A 629 16.81 30.42 1.70
CA GLU A 629 18.02 30.47 2.54
C GLU A 629 18.46 29.07 3.02
N SER A 630 17.56 28.10 3.07
CA SER A 630 17.86 26.73 3.55
C SER A 630 18.71 25.94 2.55
N LYS A 631 18.72 26.31 1.27
CA LYS A 631 19.38 25.56 0.19
C LYS A 631 18.98 24.07 0.15
N ALA A 632 17.75 23.77 0.56
CA ALA A 632 17.23 22.42 0.61
C ALA A 632 16.84 21.91 -0.79
N LEU A 633 16.99 20.60 -1.02
CA LEU A 633 16.25 19.92 -2.09
C LEU A 633 14.84 19.61 -1.59
N HIS A 634 13.82 19.93 -2.38
CA HIS A 634 12.44 19.56 -2.09
C HIS A 634 12.11 18.19 -2.71
N ILE A 635 11.69 17.22 -1.89
CA ILE A 635 11.22 15.90 -2.32
C ILE A 635 9.72 15.79 -2.00
N ASN A 636 8.90 15.50 -3.02
CA ASN A 636 7.43 15.47 -2.91
C ASN A 636 6.78 14.42 -3.84
N GLY A 637 5.44 14.40 -3.87
CA GLY A 637 4.62 13.43 -4.58
C GLY A 637 3.30 13.98 -5.15
N ASP A 638 2.18 13.28 -4.90
CA ASP A 638 0.79 13.56 -5.34
C ASP A 638 0.53 13.56 -6.86
N GLN A 639 1.31 14.31 -7.64
CA GLN A 639 0.95 14.68 -9.01
C GLN A 639 0.90 13.52 -10.01
N HIS A 640 1.35 12.30 -9.67
CA HIS A 640 1.42 11.16 -10.59
C HIS A 640 2.22 11.44 -11.87
N LEU A 641 3.11 12.42 -11.82
CA LEU A 641 3.98 12.81 -12.91
C LEU A 641 5.33 13.17 -12.33
N THR A 642 6.30 12.27 -12.49
CA THR A 642 7.63 12.55 -11.97
C THR A 642 8.25 13.71 -12.72
N SER A 643 8.80 14.65 -11.98
CA SER A 643 9.44 15.84 -12.54
C SER A 643 10.62 16.25 -11.68
N LEU A 644 11.65 16.77 -12.35
CA LEU A 644 12.70 17.55 -11.73
C LEU A 644 12.57 18.98 -12.22
N SER A 645 12.27 19.89 -11.30
CA SER A 645 12.03 21.29 -11.61
C SER A 645 12.70 22.20 -10.58
N GLN A 646 12.93 23.46 -10.94
CA GLN A 646 13.50 24.47 -10.07
C GLN A 646 12.58 25.68 -9.99
N TYR A 647 12.28 26.10 -8.76
CA TYR A 647 11.36 27.20 -8.52
C TYR A 647 11.99 28.56 -8.82
N GLY A 648 11.16 29.49 -9.33
CA GLY A 648 11.43 30.92 -9.35
C GLY A 648 10.38 31.70 -8.56
N VAL A 649 10.77 32.81 -7.94
CA VAL A 649 9.87 33.80 -7.29
C VAL A 649 10.12 35.20 -7.85
N ASP A 650 11.32 35.75 -7.69
CA ASP A 650 11.67 37.09 -8.21
C ASP A 650 12.21 36.99 -9.65
N ARG A 651 12.90 35.89 -9.95
CA ARG A 651 13.37 35.52 -11.28
C ARG A 651 13.33 34.00 -11.46
N GLN A 652 13.38 33.54 -12.70
CA GLN A 652 13.54 32.12 -12.99
C GLN A 652 14.74 31.54 -12.24
N ARG A 653 14.55 30.36 -11.65
CA ARG A 653 15.63 29.56 -11.06
C ARG A 653 16.37 30.26 -9.92
N ASP A 654 15.64 30.95 -9.04
CA ASP A 654 16.22 31.67 -7.89
C ASP A 654 15.98 30.97 -6.55
N SER A 655 15.49 29.73 -6.57
CA SER A 655 15.23 28.95 -5.36
C SER A 655 15.38 27.45 -5.61
N MET A 656 14.85 26.66 -4.68
CA MET A 656 15.05 25.22 -4.55
C MET A 656 14.72 24.44 -5.82
N TRP A 657 15.51 23.40 -6.04
CA TRP A 657 15.13 22.26 -6.85
C TRP A 657 14.06 21.44 -6.14
N SER A 658 13.17 20.86 -6.94
CA SER A 658 12.06 20.00 -6.53
C SER A 658 12.07 18.72 -7.35
N PHE A 659 12.16 17.60 -6.66
CA PHE A 659 11.98 16.27 -7.21
C PHE A 659 10.60 15.73 -6.82
N CYS A 660 9.66 15.81 -7.75
CA CYS A 660 8.40 15.09 -7.64
C CYS A 660 8.66 13.63 -8.03
N THR A 661 8.58 12.76 -7.04
CA THR A 661 8.87 11.34 -7.22
C THR A 661 7.83 10.67 -8.12
N PRO A 662 8.20 9.61 -8.86
CA PRO A 662 7.21 8.83 -9.60
C PRO A 662 6.28 8.10 -8.63
N ALA A 663 4.99 8.09 -8.94
CA ALA A 663 4.02 7.30 -8.21
C ALA A 663 4.37 5.81 -8.27
N ILE A 664 4.30 5.09 -7.14
CA ILE A 664 4.49 3.64 -7.07
C ILE A 664 3.52 2.96 -8.04
N ALA A 665 2.26 3.41 -8.09
CA ALA A 665 1.30 3.00 -9.08
C ALA A 665 0.37 4.18 -9.40
N ALA A 666 0.65 4.89 -10.48
CA ALA A 666 -0.11 6.06 -10.89
C ALA A 666 -1.57 5.69 -11.16
N GLY A 667 -2.51 6.20 -10.35
CA GLY A 667 -3.95 5.99 -10.51
C GLY A 667 -4.56 6.92 -11.55
N TYR A 668 -4.22 8.20 -11.44
CA TYR A 668 -4.69 9.30 -12.27
C TYR A 668 -3.51 9.89 -13.04
N PRO A 669 -3.22 9.41 -14.27
CA PRO A 669 -2.05 9.86 -15.00
C PRO A 669 -2.18 11.34 -15.39
N ARG A 670 -1.07 12.07 -15.26
CA ARG A 670 -0.92 13.45 -15.73
C ARG A 670 0.22 13.51 -16.75
N TRP A 671 0.20 14.53 -17.62
CA TRP A 671 1.27 14.79 -18.59
C TRP A 671 1.69 16.26 -18.56
N TRP A 672 2.97 16.51 -18.81
CA TRP A 672 3.54 17.83 -19.07
C TRP A 672 3.94 17.91 -20.54
N ARG A 673 3.11 18.56 -21.34
CA ARG A 673 3.31 18.73 -22.79
C ARG A 673 3.15 20.19 -23.22
N PRO A 674 3.87 21.13 -22.59
CA PRO A 674 3.79 22.55 -22.88
C PRO A 674 4.18 22.88 -24.33
N ASP A 675 5.14 22.16 -24.92
CA ASP A 675 5.63 22.43 -26.27
C ASP A 675 4.53 22.15 -27.31
N GLU A 676 3.76 21.06 -27.10
CA GLU A 676 2.61 20.68 -27.95
C GLU A 676 1.47 21.70 -27.92
N VAL A 677 1.29 22.40 -26.79
CA VAL A 677 0.23 23.42 -26.61
C VAL A 677 0.75 24.85 -26.83
N GLY A 678 1.99 25.01 -27.31
CA GLY A 678 2.56 26.31 -27.67
C GLY A 678 2.88 27.22 -26.48
N MET A 679 3.12 26.67 -25.29
CA MET A 679 3.55 27.48 -24.14
C MET A 679 4.94 28.08 -24.40
N PRO A 680 5.12 29.41 -24.24
CA PRO A 680 6.42 30.05 -24.39
C PRO A 680 7.44 29.49 -23.40
N HIS A 681 8.66 29.25 -23.88
CA HIS A 681 9.75 28.76 -23.04
C HIS A 681 11.11 29.28 -23.51
N GLN A 682 12.06 29.27 -22.59
CA GLN A 682 13.45 29.69 -22.85
C GLN A 682 14.42 28.71 -22.18
N LYS A 683 15.71 28.81 -22.52
CA LYS A 683 16.81 28.11 -21.85
C LYS A 683 16.56 26.61 -21.62
N ARG A 684 16.24 25.88 -22.69
CA ARG A 684 16.14 24.41 -22.61
C ARG A 684 17.48 23.82 -22.10
N PRO A 685 17.45 22.82 -21.19
CA PRO A 685 18.62 22.09 -20.73
C PRO A 685 19.55 21.62 -21.85
N ALA A 686 20.85 21.52 -21.55
CA ALA A 686 21.86 21.03 -22.49
C ALA A 686 21.53 19.67 -23.12
N HIS A 687 20.80 18.78 -22.43
CA HIS A 687 20.38 17.48 -22.98
C HIS A 687 19.28 17.60 -24.06
N GLY A 688 18.65 18.78 -24.23
CA GLY A 688 17.76 19.08 -25.34
C GLY A 688 16.45 18.29 -25.38
N LEU A 689 15.99 17.73 -24.25
CA LEU A 689 14.76 16.93 -24.22
C LEU A 689 13.54 17.84 -24.44
N GLU A 690 12.50 17.34 -25.10
CA GLU A 690 11.24 18.06 -25.27
C GLU A 690 10.58 18.39 -23.92
N ASN A 691 9.74 19.43 -23.87
CA ASN A 691 9.00 19.85 -22.68
C ASN A 691 9.89 20.26 -21.49
N THR A 692 11.06 20.84 -21.75
CA THR A 692 12.02 21.29 -20.73
C THR A 692 12.51 22.71 -21.02
N GLY A 693 12.93 23.43 -19.98
CA GLY A 693 13.29 24.85 -20.03
C GLY A 693 12.56 25.70 -18.98
N GLU A 694 12.72 27.02 -19.09
CA GLU A 694 12.05 28.04 -18.27
C GLU A 694 10.65 28.31 -18.83
N TYR A 695 9.62 28.03 -18.03
CA TYR A 695 8.21 28.24 -18.34
C TYR A 695 7.56 29.14 -17.28
N LEU A 696 6.40 29.68 -17.64
CA LEU A 696 5.37 30.08 -16.67
C LEU A 696 4.33 28.97 -16.62
N ASP A 697 4.03 28.46 -15.42
CA ASP A 697 3.02 27.42 -15.27
C ASP A 697 1.59 27.93 -15.51
N GLY A 698 0.61 27.04 -15.33
CA GLY A 698 -0.81 27.35 -15.45
C GLY A 698 -1.29 28.58 -14.67
N PHE A 699 -0.70 28.84 -13.50
CA PHE A 699 -1.03 29.95 -12.62
C PHE A 699 -0.20 31.21 -12.87
N GLY A 700 0.84 31.11 -13.70
CA GLY A 700 1.81 32.17 -13.94
C GLY A 700 3.06 32.06 -13.07
N ASN A 701 3.26 30.96 -12.32
CA ASN A 701 4.45 30.80 -11.49
C ASN A 701 5.68 30.52 -12.36
N MET A 702 6.83 31.06 -11.97
CA MET A 702 8.11 30.78 -12.62
C MET A 702 8.60 29.37 -12.25
N ILE A 703 8.80 28.55 -13.28
CA ILE A 703 9.27 27.17 -13.13
C ILE A 703 10.26 26.82 -14.24
N TYR A 704 11.41 26.27 -13.86
CA TYR A 704 12.33 25.63 -14.79
C TYR A 704 12.13 24.12 -14.72
N VAL A 705 11.74 23.49 -15.81
CA VAL A 705 11.57 22.03 -15.89
C VAL A 705 12.82 21.45 -16.53
N TYR A 706 13.60 20.69 -15.77
CA TYR A 706 14.81 20.02 -16.26
C TYR A 706 14.47 18.68 -16.91
N ALA A 707 13.66 17.85 -16.23
CA ALA A 707 13.26 16.54 -16.74
C ALA A 707 11.84 16.20 -16.30
N VAL A 708 11.13 15.40 -17.13
CA VAL A 708 9.79 14.92 -16.84
C VAL A 708 9.59 13.49 -17.33
N GLY A 709 9.00 12.64 -16.49
CA GLY A 709 8.67 11.26 -16.84
C GLY A 709 7.27 11.14 -17.42
N ASN A 710 7.00 11.76 -18.57
CA ASN A 710 5.71 11.67 -19.24
C ASN A 710 5.31 10.20 -19.48
N PRO A 711 4.10 9.78 -19.08
CA PRO A 711 3.69 8.38 -19.23
C PRO A 711 3.21 8.06 -20.64
N GLU A 712 3.22 6.78 -20.98
CA GLU A 712 2.40 6.24 -22.06
C GLU A 712 0.94 6.07 -21.60
N VAL A 713 0.02 5.93 -22.56
CA VAL A 713 -1.36 5.53 -22.25
C VAL A 713 -1.38 4.06 -21.79
N GLY A 714 -1.80 3.82 -20.55
CA GLY A 714 -1.87 2.48 -19.95
C GLY A 714 -2.92 1.58 -20.59
N THR A 715 -2.51 0.82 -21.62
CA THR A 715 -3.36 -0.06 -22.44
C THR A 715 -3.18 -1.54 -22.14
N LYS A 716 -2.08 -1.92 -21.46
CA LYS A 716 -1.78 -3.31 -21.12
C LYS A 716 -2.79 -3.89 -20.13
N LYS A 717 -3.06 -5.19 -20.28
CA LYS A 717 -3.96 -5.96 -19.39
C LYS A 717 -3.28 -6.34 -18.08
N ASN A 718 -2.02 -6.74 -18.13
CA ASN A 718 -1.24 -7.05 -16.93
C ASN A 718 -1.02 -5.76 -16.12
N ARG A 719 -1.34 -5.78 -14.82
CA ARG A 719 -1.29 -4.57 -13.99
C ARG A 719 0.10 -3.94 -13.87
N TYR A 720 1.17 -4.74 -13.89
CA TYR A 720 2.55 -4.25 -13.76
C TYR A 720 3.05 -3.62 -15.06
N GLU A 721 2.76 -4.25 -16.21
CA GLU A 721 3.03 -3.63 -17.51
C GLU A 721 2.24 -2.32 -17.66
N LYS A 722 0.98 -2.31 -17.20
CA LYS A 722 0.15 -1.10 -17.22
C LYS A 722 0.72 0.00 -16.32
N ALA A 723 1.18 -0.32 -15.12
CA ALA A 723 1.84 0.64 -14.22
C ALA A 723 3.12 1.22 -14.86
N HIS A 724 3.92 0.37 -15.51
CA HIS A 724 5.10 0.80 -16.24
C HIS A 724 4.77 1.77 -17.39
N GLN A 725 3.70 1.52 -18.15
CA GLN A 725 3.23 2.47 -19.16
C GLN A 725 2.77 3.78 -18.54
N LYS A 726 2.03 3.73 -17.43
CA LYS A 726 1.51 4.91 -16.72
C LYS A 726 2.59 5.70 -15.96
N GLY A 727 3.87 5.54 -16.29
CA GLY A 727 4.96 6.30 -15.67
C GLY A 727 5.15 6.02 -14.19
N SER A 728 4.74 4.85 -13.71
CA SER A 728 4.94 4.47 -12.31
C SER A 728 6.40 4.08 -12.04
N GLY A 729 6.83 4.15 -10.77
CA GLY A 729 8.25 3.99 -10.42
C GLY A 729 8.56 4.28 -8.95
N PHE A 730 9.82 4.62 -8.68
CA PHE A 730 10.28 5.17 -7.39
C PHE A 730 11.55 6.02 -7.58
N GLY A 731 11.88 6.87 -6.61
CA GLY A 731 13.10 7.67 -6.60
C GLY A 731 14.18 7.12 -5.65
N LEU A 732 15.44 7.44 -5.92
CA LEU A 732 16.55 7.28 -5.00
C LEU A 732 17.37 8.59 -4.99
N VAL A 733 17.59 9.18 -3.82
CA VAL A 733 18.41 10.39 -3.67
C VAL A 733 19.62 10.06 -2.82
N THR A 734 20.82 10.35 -3.31
CA THR A 734 22.08 10.22 -2.56
C THR A 734 22.62 11.61 -2.23
N ILE A 735 22.80 11.91 -0.95
CA ILE A 735 23.24 13.21 -0.44
C ILE A 735 24.67 13.08 0.05
N ASP A 736 25.59 13.77 -0.61
CA ASP A 736 26.99 13.86 -0.21
C ASP A 736 27.21 15.19 0.53
N THR A 737 27.43 15.10 1.83
CA THR A 737 27.56 16.27 2.70
C THR A 737 28.95 16.92 2.66
N GLU A 738 29.95 16.25 2.09
CA GLU A 738 31.29 16.82 1.86
C GLU A 738 31.32 17.55 0.52
N GLU A 739 30.88 16.88 -0.55
CA GLU A 739 30.81 17.47 -1.90
C GLU A 739 29.64 18.46 -2.06
N ARG A 740 28.71 18.45 -1.11
CA ARG A 740 27.49 19.27 -1.08
C ARG A 740 26.61 19.05 -2.31
N THR A 741 26.39 17.78 -2.66
CA THR A 741 25.63 17.38 -3.83
C THR A 741 24.44 16.49 -3.50
N TYR A 742 23.40 16.58 -4.32
CA TYR A 742 22.26 15.67 -4.38
C TYR A 742 22.31 14.91 -5.71
N GLN A 743 22.61 13.63 -5.66
CA GLN A 743 22.46 12.72 -6.80
C GLN A 743 21.04 12.16 -6.81
N ILE A 744 20.33 12.30 -7.91
CA ILE A 744 18.93 11.87 -8.05
C ILE A 744 18.85 10.81 -9.14
N ASP A 745 18.36 9.63 -8.76
CA ASP A 745 17.97 8.55 -9.65
C ASP A 745 16.44 8.42 -9.66
N CYS A 746 15.86 8.20 -10.84
CA CYS A 746 14.40 8.10 -11.01
C CYS A 746 14.06 6.85 -11.81
N PHE A 747 13.69 5.77 -11.11
CA PHE A 747 13.49 4.45 -11.70
C PHE A 747 12.05 4.22 -12.15
N ARG A 748 11.88 3.49 -13.26
CA ARG A 748 10.58 3.04 -13.77
C ARG A 748 10.07 1.82 -12.98
N PHE A 749 8.80 1.46 -13.15
CA PHE A 749 8.14 0.42 -12.33
C PHE A 749 8.73 -0.99 -12.46
N LEU A 750 8.76 -1.53 -13.69
CA LEU A 750 9.08 -2.93 -13.98
C LEU A 750 10.54 -3.11 -14.42
N ILE A 751 11.48 -2.85 -13.51
CA ILE A 751 12.94 -2.85 -13.77
C ILE A 751 13.70 -3.58 -12.65
N ASP A 752 15.00 -3.81 -12.87
CA ASP A 752 15.96 -4.15 -11.81
C ASP A 752 16.95 -3.00 -11.62
N ALA A 753 16.84 -2.26 -10.52
CA ALA A 753 17.62 -1.05 -10.26
C ALA A 753 19.09 -1.32 -9.92
N THR A 754 19.47 -2.59 -9.74
CA THR A 754 20.83 -2.98 -9.31
C THR A 754 21.78 -3.26 -10.46
N ASN A 755 21.28 -3.34 -11.70
CA ASN A 755 22.10 -3.73 -12.85
C ASN A 755 22.79 -2.55 -13.58
N GLY A 756 22.63 -1.32 -13.10
CA GLY A 756 23.30 -0.13 -13.63
C GLY A 756 22.84 0.34 -15.02
N LYS A 757 21.75 -0.21 -15.56
CA LYS A 757 21.25 0.15 -16.89
C LYS A 757 20.50 1.48 -16.89
N LEU A 758 20.88 2.38 -17.80
CA LEU A 758 20.31 3.72 -17.91
C LEU A 758 18.84 3.67 -18.34
N GLU A 759 18.44 2.72 -19.18
CA GLU A 759 17.05 2.56 -19.65
C GLU A 759 16.06 2.16 -18.55
N ASN A 760 16.55 1.79 -17.37
CA ASN A 760 15.69 1.56 -16.20
C ASN A 760 15.17 2.87 -15.59
N GLN A 761 15.79 4.00 -15.91
CA GLN A 761 15.42 5.31 -15.41
C GLN A 761 14.54 6.06 -16.42
N PHE A 762 13.87 7.11 -15.94
CA PHE A 762 13.23 8.08 -16.84
C PHE A 762 14.29 8.94 -17.53
N ALA A 763 13.98 9.44 -18.72
CA ALA A 763 14.90 10.30 -19.47
C ALA A 763 15.20 11.60 -18.71
N GLY A 764 16.47 12.02 -18.70
CA GLY A 764 16.97 13.16 -17.93
C GLY A 764 17.57 12.79 -16.56
N TRP A 765 17.40 11.54 -16.13
CA TRP A 765 18.07 10.95 -14.96
C TRP A 765 19.11 9.90 -15.40
N PRO A 766 20.12 9.61 -14.56
CA PRO A 766 20.37 10.24 -13.27
C PRO A 766 21.02 11.63 -13.39
N VAL A 767 20.92 12.46 -12.35
CA VAL A 767 21.39 13.84 -12.35
C VAL A 767 21.95 14.26 -10.99
N THR A 768 23.01 15.06 -11.00
CA THR A 768 23.64 15.64 -9.81
C THR A 768 23.31 17.12 -9.72
N ILE A 769 22.87 17.57 -8.55
CA ILE A 769 22.58 18.98 -8.24
C ILE A 769 23.51 19.42 -7.10
N HIS A 770 24.03 20.63 -7.18
CA HIS A 770 24.83 21.23 -6.11
C HIS A 770 23.97 22.03 -5.13
N GLN A 771 24.32 22.01 -3.85
CA GLN A 771 23.58 22.68 -2.77
C GLN A 771 23.27 24.14 -3.09
N GLN A 772 24.26 24.88 -3.60
CA GLN A 772 24.15 26.31 -3.91
C GLN A 772 23.09 26.65 -4.98
N GLU A 773 22.80 25.72 -5.88
CA GLU A 773 21.76 25.91 -6.90
C GLU A 773 20.38 26.11 -6.26
N ASN A 774 20.14 25.55 -5.06
CA ASN A 774 18.90 25.73 -4.32
C ASN A 774 18.71 27.15 -3.72
N ALA A 775 19.69 28.04 -3.88
CA ALA A 775 19.57 29.48 -3.63
C ALA A 775 19.67 30.32 -4.91
N GLY A 776 19.66 29.68 -6.07
CA GLY A 776 19.75 30.34 -7.38
C GLY A 776 21.14 30.48 -7.98
N ASP A 777 22.18 29.90 -7.34
CA ASP A 777 23.54 29.85 -7.88
C ASP A 777 23.69 28.67 -8.87
N ASN A 778 22.98 28.78 -9.99
CA ASN A 778 22.75 27.69 -10.95
C ASN A 778 24.01 27.20 -11.68
N ILE A 779 24.18 25.87 -11.78
CA ILE A 779 25.30 25.21 -12.46
C ILE A 779 24.80 24.35 -13.63
N ILE A 780 23.83 23.46 -13.37
CA ILE A 780 23.25 22.62 -14.42
C ILE A 780 22.20 23.42 -15.17
N GLY A 781 22.14 23.36 -16.50
CA GLY A 781 21.34 24.34 -17.26
C GLY A 781 21.11 24.01 -18.71
#